data_AF-A0A250JDT9-F1
#
_entry.id   AF-A0A250JDT9-F1
#
_cell.length_a   1.000
_cell.length_b   1.000
_cell.length_c   1.000
_cell.angle_alpha   90.00
_cell.angle_beta   90.00
_cell.angle_gamma   90.00
#
_symmetry.space_group_name_H-M   'P 1'
#
loop_
_entity.id
_entity.type
_entity.pdbx_description
1 polymer ?
#
loop_
_entity_poly.entity_id
_entity_poly.type
_entity_poly.pdbx_seq_one_letter_code
_entity_poly.pdbx_strand_id
1 'polypeptide(L)'
;MQSLNALPSNDGPALTLGIPGFSFEDLYRPRGLRRLSDHFDAQLAKDEPELFQSFDAYRKAGGKGLEGPAESELLIRVARHVGAFVSKLFGVEAESDRLARSLKSELPLFDFKREFITRRVFKKGAADRPSLAEYPSLDARMRLMLSLAFPEALASDDVERALAESLLTLMDLERLFSGTSGNLPPLTPEQSETLRTRWTGLRAALLSAPEGKEAFGSSLVQQGSDEAELQSVRNLLSLADRWTYARALHPEMKELFHKWPTHRVPKPLVFDQLVQLERPDPNMPEATQGSEHHLRYRDGFKLTDPRGTQREVMGEVDYCVICHERKKDSCSTGFVAKDPVAEGHTYKKNPLGIPLTGCPLDERISEAHALKREGLSVGALAMVMLDNPMCPGTGHRICNDCMKACVFQKQEPVNIPLAETGTLTEVLGLPWGFEIYGLLTRWNPLNVRRPYALPYVGRNVLVVGMGPAGYTLSHYLVNEGFGVVGIDGLKIEPFPDELVGRNGKKLLPIHDWHAITRELDERIQEGFGGVSEYGITVRWDKNFLTLLHLTLERRENLRIYGGIRFGGTLTIEDAWKMGFDHLAIAAGAGKPTIIGMKNNLIRGIRKASDFLMALQLTGAFKRDSLTNLQVRLPAIVIGGGLTGIDTATELMAYYPVQVEKTLLRHEQLVAELGEETVLARLDPEEKATYLTFLEHGRAVRAERESAKAEGRAPDFIRLVRGWGGVSLVYRRGLTESPAYRLNHEEVSKALEEGIRFIERMSPVEALADEKGAVRALRFERMVTKDGKLRGSGEFFEMPARTVCVAAGTAPNVTYEKEYPGTFELDENKEYFRSYELAESPEGFSLSEVKPVEDIGAKVGFFTSYRKEGHFVSYFGDNHPTYAGNVVKAMASAKDGYPEVARLYAKEVAALDFNDELAQARRDEKLAAHFGKLDEALLARVVTVNRLTPTIVEVVVKAPFAAQHFEPGQFYRLQNFERTATVVDGVRLTMEGLALTGAWVDKEKGLMGTIVLEMGSSSRLCAALKPGEPVVVMGPTGAPTEIPHNETVLLVGGGLGNAVLFSIARSLRAAGCKVVYFAGFRQRADVFKHEEIEASTDQVVWSVDAGDTIEPRRPQDSSFRGNVVQAMLAYAKGELSTKPLVSFSQVDRIIAIGSDRMMRAVQEARHGVLQPHLKPEHEAIGSINSPMQCMMKEICAQCLQRHVDPKTGKETWVFSCFNQDQRLDEVDFANLNQRLRGNTVLEKMSDLYLAQLLKKVPGLRRV
;
A
#
# COMPACT_ATOMS: atom_id res chain seq x y z
N MET A 1 15.60 -19.16 -15.15
CA MET A 1 14.55 -18.64 -14.25
C MET A 1 13.86 -19.84 -13.63
N GLN A 2 14.17 -20.16 -12.37
CA GLN A 2 13.33 -21.07 -11.58
C GLN A 2 11.88 -20.59 -11.68
N SER A 3 10.93 -21.51 -11.79
CA SER A 3 9.50 -21.17 -11.81
C SER A 3 9.22 -20.14 -10.71
N LEU A 4 8.64 -18.99 -11.05
CA LEU A 4 8.27 -17.92 -10.12
C LEU A 4 7.36 -18.39 -8.97
N ASN A 5 6.82 -19.61 -9.07
CA ASN A 5 5.98 -20.28 -8.09
C ASN A 5 6.71 -21.40 -7.30
N ALA A 6 7.99 -21.67 -7.56
CA ALA A 6 8.72 -22.68 -6.80
C ALA A 6 9.01 -22.12 -5.41
N LEU A 7 8.54 -22.83 -4.38
CA LEU A 7 9.06 -22.66 -3.03
C LEU A 7 10.59 -22.73 -3.09
N PRO A 8 11.33 -21.96 -2.27
CA PRO A 8 12.77 -22.14 -2.16
C PRO A 8 13.05 -23.64 -1.95
N SER A 9 13.99 -24.20 -2.73
CA SER A 9 14.27 -25.63 -2.66
C SER A 9 14.60 -26.00 -1.21
N ASN A 10 14.07 -27.14 -0.75
CA ASN A 10 14.24 -27.62 0.63
C ASN A 10 15.66 -28.16 0.90
N ASP A 11 16.66 -27.65 0.17
CA ASP A 11 18.07 -28.02 0.26
C ASP A 11 18.78 -27.26 1.40
N GLY A 12 18.05 -26.41 2.13
CA GLY A 12 18.55 -25.71 3.30
C GLY A 12 18.71 -26.65 4.52
N PRO A 13 19.50 -26.22 5.53
CA PRO A 13 19.68 -27.01 6.75
C PRO A 13 18.36 -27.16 7.50
N ALA A 14 18.13 -28.31 8.13
CA ALA A 14 17.01 -28.47 9.05
C ALA A 14 17.21 -27.59 10.31
N LEU A 15 16.20 -26.82 10.71
CA LEU A 15 16.25 -26.02 11.93
C LEU A 15 16.31 -26.93 13.15
N THR A 16 17.43 -26.88 13.87
CA THR A 16 17.59 -27.49 15.20
C THR A 16 17.73 -26.37 16.22
N LEU A 17 16.85 -26.32 17.22
CA LEU A 17 16.90 -25.28 18.24
C LEU A 17 18.06 -25.52 19.20
N GLY A 18 18.77 -24.46 19.59
CA GLY A 18 19.93 -24.52 20.49
C GLY A 18 19.58 -24.72 21.96
N ILE A 19 18.28 -24.74 22.30
CA ILE A 19 17.78 -25.03 23.65
C ILE A 19 17.13 -26.42 23.66
N PRO A 20 17.65 -27.38 24.46
CA PRO A 20 17.10 -28.73 24.53
C PRO A 20 15.63 -28.76 24.96
N GLY A 21 14.86 -29.70 24.40
CA GLY A 21 13.47 -29.94 24.79
C GLY A 21 12.44 -29.04 24.10
N PHE A 22 12.85 -28.21 23.14
CA PHE A 22 11.95 -27.45 22.26
C PHE A 22 12.00 -27.98 20.83
N SER A 23 10.83 -28.12 20.21
CA SER A 23 10.66 -28.29 18.76
C SER A 23 10.38 -26.94 18.10
N PHE A 24 10.53 -26.85 16.78
CA PHE A 24 10.17 -25.63 16.04
C PHE A 24 8.68 -25.30 16.21
N GLU A 25 7.81 -26.31 16.21
CA GLU A 25 6.37 -26.16 16.40
C GLU A 25 6.00 -25.62 17.79
N ASP A 26 6.83 -25.88 18.82
CA ASP A 26 6.62 -25.29 20.15
C ASP A 26 6.69 -23.75 20.12
N LEU A 27 7.42 -23.16 19.16
CA LEU A 27 7.54 -21.70 18.99
C LEU A 27 6.29 -21.03 18.37
N TYR A 28 5.31 -21.85 17.97
CA TYR A 28 4.02 -21.38 17.45
C TYR A 28 2.85 -21.69 18.41
N ARG A 29 3.07 -22.58 19.39
CA ARG A 29 2.05 -23.03 20.34
C ARG A 29 2.14 -22.28 21.67
N PRO A 30 1.03 -21.74 22.20
CA PRO A 30 0.99 -21.01 23.47
C PRO A 30 1.68 -21.73 24.65
N ARG A 31 1.50 -23.06 24.78
CA ARG A 31 2.17 -23.87 25.82
C ARG A 31 3.69 -23.89 25.65
N GLY A 32 4.17 -24.01 24.41
CA GLY A 32 5.59 -23.96 24.10
C GLY A 32 6.19 -22.59 24.41
N LEU A 33 5.46 -21.51 24.07
CA LEU A 33 5.85 -20.14 24.39
C LEU A 33 5.92 -19.88 25.91
N ARG A 34 4.95 -20.39 26.68
CA ARG A 34 4.99 -20.32 28.15
C ARG A 34 6.22 -21.04 28.72
N ARG A 35 6.47 -22.28 28.27
CA ARG A 35 7.68 -23.04 28.67
C ARG A 35 8.97 -22.29 28.31
N LEU A 36 8.98 -21.60 27.17
CA LEU A 36 10.10 -20.79 26.73
C LEU A 36 10.33 -19.59 27.67
N SER A 37 9.25 -18.91 28.08
CA SER A 37 9.32 -17.87 29.12
C SER A 37 9.84 -18.40 30.46
N ASP A 38 9.35 -19.56 30.92
CA ASP A 38 9.83 -20.16 32.17
C ASP A 38 11.33 -20.48 32.09
N HIS A 39 11.80 -20.94 30.92
CA HIS A 39 13.22 -21.22 30.68
C HIS A 39 14.06 -19.95 30.64
N PHE A 40 13.57 -18.88 29.98
CA PHE A 40 14.23 -17.56 29.98
C PHE A 40 14.33 -16.99 31.39
N ASP A 41 13.26 -17.05 32.18
CA ASP A 41 13.23 -16.57 33.57
C ASP A 41 14.24 -17.33 34.44
N ALA A 42 14.26 -18.66 34.32
CA ALA A 42 15.22 -19.50 35.05
C ALA A 42 16.68 -19.17 34.67
N GLN A 43 16.93 -18.87 33.40
CA GLN A 43 18.25 -18.44 32.95
C GLN A 43 18.60 -17.04 33.48
N LEU A 44 17.71 -16.07 33.37
CA LEU A 44 17.94 -14.70 33.86
C LEU A 44 18.16 -14.68 35.38
N ALA A 45 17.40 -15.47 36.13
CA ALA A 45 17.57 -15.62 37.58
C ALA A 45 18.92 -16.24 37.97
N LYS A 46 19.50 -17.05 37.09
CA LYS A 46 20.82 -17.65 37.28
C LYS A 46 21.95 -16.69 36.87
N ASP A 47 21.80 -16.03 35.74
CA ASP A 47 22.83 -15.20 35.12
C ASP A 47 22.94 -13.82 35.80
N GLU A 48 21.81 -13.19 36.13
CA GLU A 48 21.73 -11.91 36.88
C GLU A 48 20.57 -11.90 37.92
N PRO A 49 20.78 -12.49 39.12
CA PRO A 49 19.72 -12.66 40.13
C PRO A 49 19.02 -11.36 40.56
N GLU A 50 19.76 -10.27 40.73
CA GLU A 50 19.21 -8.97 41.14
C GLU A 50 18.37 -8.31 40.04
N LEU A 51 18.79 -8.47 38.78
CA LEU A 51 18.03 -7.99 37.62
C LEU A 51 16.72 -8.75 37.50
N PHE A 52 16.76 -10.08 37.64
CA PHE A 52 15.56 -10.91 37.64
C PHE A 52 14.57 -10.50 38.73
N GLN A 53 15.02 -10.31 39.98
CA GLN A 53 14.14 -9.90 41.09
C GLN A 53 13.46 -8.56 40.80
N SER A 54 14.21 -7.59 40.28
CA SER A 54 13.70 -6.26 39.92
C SER A 54 12.70 -6.34 38.75
N PHE A 55 13.02 -7.14 37.73
CA PHE A 55 12.16 -7.36 36.58
C PHE A 55 10.87 -8.11 36.92
N ASP A 56 10.96 -9.17 37.73
CA ASP A 56 9.81 -9.95 38.19
C ASP A 56 8.90 -9.12 39.09
N ALA A 57 9.46 -8.24 39.94
CA ALA A 57 8.67 -7.29 40.72
C ALA A 57 7.91 -6.29 39.82
N TYR A 58 8.59 -5.71 38.82
CA TYR A 58 7.96 -4.82 37.84
C TYR A 58 6.86 -5.54 37.04
N ARG A 59 7.09 -6.79 36.64
CA ARG A 59 6.12 -7.63 35.95
C ARG A 59 4.90 -7.97 36.81
N LYS A 60 5.11 -8.37 38.07
CA LYS A 60 4.01 -8.66 39.04
C LYS A 60 3.17 -7.43 39.37
N ALA A 61 3.74 -6.23 39.28
CA ALA A 61 3.02 -4.96 39.40
C ALA A 61 2.25 -4.59 38.11
N GLY A 62 2.30 -5.40 37.06
CA GLY A 62 1.67 -5.14 35.77
C GLY A 62 2.32 -3.97 35.01
N GLY A 63 3.64 -3.80 35.17
CA GLY A 63 4.39 -2.70 34.58
C GLY A 63 4.22 -1.36 35.32
N LYS A 64 3.68 -1.37 36.54
CA LYS A 64 3.53 -0.17 37.38
C LYS A 64 4.67 -0.04 38.39
N GLY A 65 4.91 1.17 38.87
CA GLY A 65 5.84 1.46 39.97
C GLY A 65 7.26 1.85 39.54
N LEU A 66 7.61 1.68 38.26
CA LEU A 66 8.80 2.26 37.63
C LEU A 66 8.35 3.11 36.44
N GLU A 67 8.96 4.28 36.25
CA GLU A 67 8.62 5.20 35.16
C GLU A 67 9.87 5.94 34.65
N GLY A 68 9.88 6.25 33.36
CA GLY A 68 10.95 7.00 32.71
C GLY A 68 12.31 6.28 32.84
N PRO A 69 13.41 6.95 33.24
CA PRO A 69 14.75 6.38 33.17
C PRO A 69 14.93 5.05 33.92
N ALA A 70 14.22 4.85 35.04
CA ALA A 70 14.33 3.61 35.82
C ALA A 70 13.67 2.42 35.11
N GLU A 71 12.55 2.66 34.42
CA GLU A 71 11.89 1.65 33.58
C GLU A 71 12.76 1.35 32.35
N SER A 72 13.23 2.39 31.64
CA SER A 72 14.08 2.24 30.46
C SER A 72 15.34 1.43 30.76
N GLU A 73 16.06 1.75 31.86
CA GLU A 73 17.27 1.03 32.25
C GLU A 73 16.99 -0.45 32.56
N LEU A 74 15.90 -0.74 33.27
CA LEU A 74 15.48 -2.12 33.56
C LEU A 74 15.22 -2.89 32.26
N LEU A 75 14.43 -2.32 31.35
CA LEU A 75 14.07 -2.97 30.09
C LEU A 75 15.27 -3.13 29.15
N ILE A 76 16.17 -2.14 29.06
CA ILE A 76 17.41 -2.23 28.27
C ILE A 76 18.26 -3.39 28.79
N ARG A 77 18.47 -3.49 30.10
CA ARG A 77 19.26 -4.58 30.70
C ARG A 77 18.66 -5.95 30.39
N VAL A 78 17.34 -6.11 30.53
CA VAL A 78 16.66 -7.36 30.18
C VAL A 78 16.74 -7.64 28.68
N ALA A 79 16.61 -6.63 27.82
CA ALA A 79 16.68 -6.79 26.36
C ALA A 79 18.03 -7.33 25.87
N ARG A 80 19.14 -7.02 26.56
CA ARG A 80 20.45 -7.64 26.31
C ARG A 80 20.38 -9.17 26.42
N HIS A 81 19.74 -9.65 27.49
CA HIS A 81 19.53 -11.08 27.73
C HIS A 81 18.55 -11.70 26.74
N VAL A 82 17.49 -10.97 26.35
CA VAL A 82 16.56 -11.44 25.30
C VAL A 82 17.30 -11.68 23.98
N GLY A 83 18.14 -10.72 23.55
CA GLY A 83 18.91 -10.85 22.32
C GLY A 83 19.85 -12.04 22.33
N ALA A 84 20.59 -12.25 23.43
CA ALA A 84 21.48 -13.40 23.61
C ALA A 84 20.71 -14.73 23.64
N PHE A 85 19.59 -14.78 24.36
CA PHE A 85 18.74 -15.95 24.48
C PHE A 85 18.16 -16.38 23.13
N VAL A 86 17.61 -15.43 22.37
CA VAL A 86 17.04 -15.70 21.04
C VAL A 86 18.13 -16.12 20.05
N SER A 87 19.30 -15.48 20.08
CA SER A 87 20.43 -15.89 19.24
C SER A 87 20.82 -17.35 19.51
N LYS A 88 20.86 -17.75 20.78
CA LYS A 88 21.11 -19.14 21.19
C LYS A 88 19.98 -20.10 20.82
N LEU A 89 18.73 -19.69 20.96
CA LEU A 89 17.58 -20.50 20.60
C LEU A 89 17.62 -20.94 19.13
N PHE A 90 18.03 -20.04 18.23
CA PHE A 90 18.12 -20.33 16.79
C PHE A 90 19.51 -20.78 16.33
N GLY A 91 20.50 -20.85 17.23
CA GLY A 91 21.87 -21.26 16.89
C GLY A 91 22.61 -20.28 15.98
N VAL A 92 22.37 -18.97 16.18
CA VAL A 92 22.91 -17.88 15.35
C VAL A 92 23.85 -16.95 16.14
N GLU A 93 24.41 -17.41 17.25
CA GLU A 93 25.30 -16.59 18.08
C GLU A 93 26.52 -16.09 17.29
N ALA A 94 27.10 -16.94 16.44
CA ALA A 94 28.27 -16.57 15.63
C ALA A 94 27.95 -15.47 14.59
N GLU A 95 26.79 -15.54 13.96
CA GLU A 95 26.27 -14.54 13.01
C GLU A 95 25.92 -13.24 13.72
N SER A 96 25.23 -13.34 14.86
CA SER A 96 24.87 -12.21 15.71
C SER A 96 26.12 -11.47 16.22
N ASP A 97 27.14 -12.21 16.67
CA ASP A 97 28.43 -11.65 17.09
C ASP A 97 29.19 -11.00 15.92
N ARG A 98 29.15 -11.59 14.72
CA ARG A 98 29.73 -10.99 13.51
C ARG A 98 29.04 -9.67 13.17
N LEU A 99 27.71 -9.64 13.19
CA LEU A 99 26.93 -8.43 12.99
C LEU A 99 27.27 -7.38 14.05
N ALA A 100 27.30 -7.75 15.33
CA ALA A 100 27.65 -6.84 16.42
C ALA A 100 29.05 -6.24 16.25
N ARG A 101 30.06 -7.05 15.85
CA ARG A 101 31.41 -6.56 15.52
C ARG A 101 31.40 -5.61 14.32
N SER A 102 30.65 -5.94 13.26
CA SER A 102 30.49 -5.08 12.07
C SER A 102 29.93 -3.71 12.46
N LEU A 103 28.85 -3.68 13.24
CA LEU A 103 28.21 -2.44 13.70
C LEU A 103 29.13 -1.61 14.59
N LYS A 104 29.80 -2.23 15.56
CA LYS A 104 30.75 -1.57 16.45
C LYS A 104 31.95 -1.02 15.69
N SER A 105 32.34 -1.65 14.58
CA SER A 105 33.44 -1.17 13.73
C SER A 105 33.13 0.16 13.03
N GLU A 106 31.86 0.59 12.96
CA GLU A 106 31.51 1.93 12.48
C GLU A 106 31.69 3.02 13.56
N LEU A 107 31.70 2.68 14.87
CA LEU A 107 31.74 3.66 15.96
C LEU A 107 32.94 4.63 15.89
N PRO A 108 34.18 4.17 15.57
CA PRO A 108 35.32 5.07 15.40
C PRO A 108 35.07 6.17 14.36
N LEU A 109 34.30 5.90 13.29
CA LEU A 109 33.97 6.92 12.30
C LEU A 109 33.20 8.09 12.92
N PHE A 110 32.28 7.79 13.84
CA PHE A 110 31.47 8.82 14.48
C PHE A 110 32.24 9.56 15.59
N ASP A 111 33.18 8.89 16.25
CA ASP A 111 34.16 9.56 17.12
C ASP A 111 35.03 10.54 16.31
N PHE A 112 35.52 10.11 15.14
CA PHE A 112 36.23 10.98 14.21
C PHE A 112 35.37 12.19 13.78
N LYS A 113 34.11 11.97 13.40
CA LYS A 113 33.17 13.05 13.08
C LYS A 113 32.99 14.05 14.23
N ARG A 114 32.83 13.56 15.46
CA ARG A 114 32.55 14.40 16.63
C ARG A 114 33.80 15.16 17.08
N GLU A 115 34.90 14.44 17.29
CA GLU A 115 36.11 14.98 17.91
C GLU A 115 37.00 15.71 16.91
N PHE A 116 37.13 15.21 15.68
CA PHE A 116 37.95 15.84 14.64
C PHE A 116 37.13 16.80 13.77
N ILE A 117 36.13 16.31 13.03
CA ILE A 117 35.40 17.14 12.05
C ILE A 117 34.66 18.30 12.74
N THR A 118 33.88 18.01 13.78
CA THR A 118 33.01 19.01 14.40
C THR A 118 33.76 19.92 15.38
N ARG A 119 34.57 19.33 16.27
CA ARG A 119 35.25 20.07 17.35
C ARG A 119 36.59 20.68 16.98
N ARG A 120 37.28 20.18 15.95
CA ARG A 120 38.56 20.70 15.47
C ARG A 120 38.43 21.42 14.13
N VAL A 121 38.02 20.73 13.05
CA VAL A 121 37.97 21.30 11.69
C VAL A 121 36.97 22.46 11.57
N PHE A 122 35.71 22.24 11.95
CA PHE A 122 34.65 23.24 11.81
C PHE A 122 34.36 24.02 13.09
N LYS A 123 35.33 24.07 14.01
CA LYS A 123 35.23 24.84 15.25
C LYS A 123 34.92 26.31 14.93
N LYS A 124 33.86 26.84 15.54
CA LYS A 124 33.47 28.24 15.39
C LYS A 124 34.55 29.14 15.99
N GLY A 125 35.02 30.13 15.22
CA GLY A 125 36.02 31.10 15.68
C GLY A 125 37.48 30.62 15.66
N ALA A 126 37.80 29.51 14.97
CA ALA A 126 39.19 29.11 14.76
C ALA A 126 39.98 30.18 13.99
N ALA A 127 41.07 30.67 14.58
CA ALA A 127 42.07 31.50 13.91
C ALA A 127 42.96 30.59 13.06
N ASP A 128 43.35 31.01 11.86
CA ASP A 128 44.18 30.25 10.89
C ASP A 128 43.44 29.21 10.01
N ARG A 129 42.34 29.63 9.37
CA ARG A 129 41.68 28.82 8.33
C ARG A 129 42.43 28.95 6.99
N PRO A 130 42.71 27.85 6.27
CA PRO A 130 43.44 27.90 5.02
C PRO A 130 42.58 28.51 3.91
N SER A 131 43.25 29.21 2.99
CA SER A 131 42.69 29.64 1.71
C SER A 131 42.59 28.47 0.72
N LEU A 132 41.71 28.60 -0.29
CA LEU A 132 41.58 27.59 -1.33
C LEU A 132 42.89 27.38 -2.12
N ALA A 133 43.72 28.42 -2.23
CA ALA A 133 45.03 28.37 -2.90
C ALA A 133 46.04 27.45 -2.20
N GLU A 134 45.85 27.17 -0.90
CA GLU A 134 46.72 26.27 -0.14
C GLU A 134 46.36 24.79 -0.35
N TYR A 135 45.18 24.48 -0.90
CA TYR A 135 44.69 23.11 -1.05
C TYR A 135 45.68 22.18 -1.77
N PRO A 136 46.29 22.53 -2.92
CA PRO A 136 47.22 21.62 -3.60
C PRO A 136 48.43 21.24 -2.74
N SER A 137 48.98 22.19 -1.98
CA SER A 137 50.10 21.92 -1.09
C SER A 137 49.68 21.10 0.14
N LEU A 138 48.49 21.37 0.69
CA LEU A 138 47.94 20.61 1.81
C LEU A 138 47.63 19.16 1.38
N ASP A 139 47.06 18.97 0.19
CA ASP A 139 46.71 17.66 -0.36
C ASP A 139 47.95 16.81 -0.64
N ALA A 140 48.99 17.40 -1.24
CA ALA A 140 50.25 16.73 -1.46
C ALA A 140 50.90 16.26 -0.14
N ARG A 141 50.94 17.13 0.88
CA ARG A 141 51.50 16.77 2.20
C ARG A 141 50.64 15.76 2.94
N MET A 142 49.31 15.85 2.85
CA MET A 142 48.41 14.89 3.47
C MET A 142 48.57 13.49 2.84
N ARG A 143 48.60 13.40 1.51
CA ARG A 143 48.85 12.14 0.79
C ARG A 143 50.21 11.57 1.15
N LEU A 144 51.25 12.40 1.23
CA LEU A 144 52.58 11.98 1.63
C LEU A 144 52.59 11.46 3.08
N MET A 145 51.95 12.18 4.01
CA MET A 145 51.81 11.75 5.41
C MET A 145 51.11 10.40 5.50
N LEU A 146 49.98 10.23 4.81
CA LEU A 146 49.28 8.94 4.76
C LEU A 146 50.16 7.86 4.14
N SER A 147 50.87 8.12 3.04
CA SER A 147 51.72 7.11 2.39
C SER A 147 52.89 6.62 3.22
N LEU A 148 53.49 7.50 4.03
CA LEU A 148 54.66 7.18 4.84
C LEU A 148 54.26 6.66 6.21
N ALA A 149 53.34 7.33 6.90
CA ALA A 149 52.97 7.02 8.28
C ALA A 149 51.83 5.99 8.37
N PHE A 150 50.93 5.95 7.40
CA PHE A 150 49.77 5.07 7.38
C PHE A 150 49.61 4.38 6.02
N PRO A 151 50.64 3.65 5.52
CA PRO A 151 50.57 3.03 4.19
C PRO A 151 49.36 2.10 4.03
N GLU A 152 48.92 1.46 5.12
CA GLU A 152 47.69 0.67 5.19
C GLU A 152 46.43 1.47 4.84
N ALA A 153 46.40 2.76 5.16
CA ALA A 153 45.25 3.62 4.90
C ALA A 153 45.06 3.89 3.40
N LEU A 154 46.15 3.92 2.62
CA LEU A 154 46.09 4.08 1.16
C LEU A 154 45.80 2.76 0.43
N ALA A 155 46.05 1.62 1.08
CA ALA A 155 45.75 0.29 0.55
C ALA A 155 44.32 -0.18 0.84
N SER A 156 43.56 0.56 1.66
CA SER A 156 42.18 0.23 2.04
C SER A 156 41.18 0.55 0.94
N ASP A 157 40.25 -0.38 0.70
CA ASP A 157 39.07 -0.14 -0.14
C ASP A 157 38.03 0.78 0.55
N ASP A 158 38.14 0.99 1.87
CA ASP A 158 37.33 1.92 2.67
C ASP A 158 38.18 3.11 3.13
N VAL A 159 38.34 4.07 2.22
CA VAL A 159 39.19 5.26 2.40
C VAL A 159 38.69 6.16 3.53
N GLU A 160 37.37 6.21 3.77
CA GLU A 160 36.77 7.00 4.86
C GLU A 160 37.24 6.48 6.22
N ARG A 161 37.13 5.17 6.43
CA ARG A 161 37.56 4.51 7.67
C ARG A 161 39.05 4.61 7.89
N ALA A 162 39.82 4.28 6.86
CA ALA A 162 41.27 4.39 6.89
C ALA A 162 41.75 5.79 7.31
N LEU A 163 41.14 6.84 6.76
CA LEU A 163 41.44 8.21 7.15
C LEU A 163 41.04 8.48 8.60
N ALA A 164 39.82 8.11 8.99
CA ALA A 164 39.30 8.34 10.34
C ALA A 164 40.18 7.69 11.41
N GLU A 165 40.55 6.42 11.24
CA GLU A 165 41.39 5.67 12.18
C GLU A 165 42.82 6.25 12.26
N SER A 166 43.38 6.69 11.13
CA SER A 166 44.70 7.35 11.10
C SER A 166 44.69 8.64 11.92
N LEU A 167 43.63 9.44 11.77
CA LEU A 167 43.50 10.72 12.47
C LEU A 167 43.14 10.55 13.95
N LEU A 168 42.31 9.56 14.29
CA LEU A 168 42.06 9.18 15.67
C LEU A 168 43.33 8.69 16.38
N THR A 169 44.18 7.92 15.69
CA THR A 169 45.49 7.51 16.22
C THR A 169 46.34 8.74 16.58
N LEU A 170 46.40 9.75 15.71
CA LEU A 170 47.10 11.00 16.03
C LEU A 170 46.47 11.76 17.21
N MET A 171 45.14 11.75 17.35
CA MET A 171 44.46 12.35 18.50
C MET A 171 44.73 11.61 19.81
N ASP A 172 44.82 10.28 19.78
CA ASP A 172 45.20 9.47 20.93
C ASP A 172 46.65 9.75 21.36
N LEU A 173 47.55 10.00 20.39
CA LEU A 173 48.91 10.46 20.66
C LEU A 173 48.93 11.87 21.27
N GLU A 174 48.08 12.78 20.80
CA GLU A 174 47.94 14.11 21.40
C GLU A 174 47.51 13.99 22.88
N ARG A 175 46.54 13.11 23.17
CA ARG A 175 46.09 12.82 24.54
C ARG A 175 47.17 12.20 25.41
N LEU A 176 47.96 11.28 24.86
CA LEU A 176 49.09 10.64 25.56
C LEU A 176 50.12 11.68 26.01
N PHE A 177 50.61 12.52 25.09
CA PHE A 177 51.68 13.47 25.39
C PHE A 177 51.20 14.75 26.09
N SER A 178 49.91 15.10 25.97
CA SER A 178 49.36 16.27 26.69
C SER A 178 49.10 16.01 28.17
N GLY A 179 49.08 14.74 28.60
CA GLY A 179 48.69 14.34 29.95
C GLY A 179 47.26 14.73 30.33
N THR A 180 46.45 15.23 29.38
CA THR A 180 45.09 15.73 29.62
C THR A 180 44.09 14.85 28.88
N SER A 181 43.30 14.10 29.65
CA SER A 181 42.27 13.19 29.14
C SER A 181 41.02 13.93 28.63
N GLY A 182 40.86 15.22 28.95
CA GLY A 182 39.60 15.93 28.73
C GLY A 182 38.44 15.21 29.40
N ASN A 183 37.41 14.86 28.62
CA ASN A 183 36.25 14.05 29.06
C ASN A 183 36.40 12.55 28.77
N LEU A 184 37.54 12.10 28.23
CA LEU A 184 37.80 10.69 27.94
C LEU A 184 38.46 10.01 29.16
N PRO A 185 38.31 8.68 29.34
CA PRO A 185 39.04 7.96 30.37
C PRO A 185 40.57 8.15 30.22
N PRO A 186 41.32 8.17 31.33
CA PRO A 186 42.78 8.16 31.27
C PRO A 186 43.27 6.89 30.57
N LEU A 187 44.33 7.02 29.77
CA LEU A 187 44.96 5.88 29.09
C LEU A 187 45.52 4.90 30.12
N THR A 188 45.32 3.60 29.90
CA THR A 188 45.98 2.58 30.72
C THR A 188 47.49 2.58 30.46
N PRO A 189 48.32 2.02 31.38
CA PRO A 189 49.76 1.90 31.14
C PRO A 189 50.09 1.15 29.84
N GLU A 190 49.38 0.07 29.56
CA GLU A 190 49.52 -0.74 28.34
C GLU A 190 49.16 0.03 27.06
N GLN A 191 48.06 0.80 27.09
CA GLN A 191 47.68 1.68 25.99
C GLN A 191 48.72 2.77 25.75
N SER A 192 49.25 3.34 26.83
CA SER A 192 50.27 4.38 26.76
C SER A 192 51.56 3.86 26.13
N GLU A 193 52.01 2.66 26.51
CA GLU A 193 53.20 2.02 25.93
C GLU A 193 53.00 1.66 24.45
N THR A 194 51.83 1.12 24.10
CA THR A 194 51.45 0.81 22.72
C THR A 194 51.46 2.05 21.84
N LEU A 195 50.87 3.15 22.33
CA LEU A 195 50.84 4.44 21.64
C LEU A 195 52.25 5.04 21.47
N ARG A 196 53.12 4.99 22.50
CA ARG A 196 54.52 5.44 22.40
C ARG A 196 55.30 4.64 21.35
N THR A 197 55.09 3.33 21.31
CA THR A 197 55.70 2.43 20.29
C THR A 197 55.19 2.78 18.90
N ARG A 198 53.88 2.95 18.74
CA ARG A 198 53.25 3.35 17.48
C ARG A 198 53.80 4.68 16.99
N TRP A 199 53.86 5.70 17.85
CA TRP A 199 54.43 7.01 17.52
C TRP A 199 55.89 6.94 17.07
N THR A 200 56.70 6.13 17.76
CA THR A 200 58.11 5.93 17.38
C THR A 200 58.21 5.38 15.95
N GLY A 201 57.36 4.42 15.59
CA GLY A 201 57.26 3.90 14.22
C GLY A 201 56.80 4.93 13.20
N LEU A 202 55.71 5.66 13.50
CA LEU A 202 55.16 6.71 12.62
C LEU A 202 56.20 7.81 12.33
N ARG A 203 56.87 8.30 13.38
CA ARG A 203 57.93 9.30 13.27
C ARG A 203 59.08 8.79 12.43
N ALA A 204 59.56 7.57 12.70
CA ALA A 204 60.66 6.98 11.93
C ALA A 204 60.30 6.89 10.45
N ALA A 205 59.06 6.48 10.12
CA ALA A 205 58.59 6.37 8.76
C ALA A 205 58.52 7.74 8.05
N LEU A 206 57.93 8.76 8.70
CA LEU A 206 57.86 10.13 8.17
C LEU A 206 59.25 10.73 7.88
N LEU A 207 60.26 10.36 8.67
CA LEU A 207 61.63 10.87 8.54
C LEU A 207 62.56 9.94 7.73
N SER A 208 62.08 8.80 7.24
CA SER A 208 62.92 7.81 6.55
C SER A 208 63.22 8.18 5.09
N ALA A 209 62.27 8.80 4.38
CA ALA A 209 62.39 9.19 2.98
C ALA A 209 62.88 10.65 2.82
N PRO A 210 63.65 10.99 1.77
CA PRO A 210 64.09 12.37 1.49
C PRO A 210 62.91 13.37 1.42
N GLU A 211 61.84 13.00 0.73
CA GLU A 211 60.62 13.79 0.55
C GLU A 211 59.89 13.98 1.89
N GLY A 212 59.91 12.97 2.75
CA GLY A 212 59.37 13.03 4.11
C GLY A 212 60.19 13.96 5.02
N LYS A 213 61.52 13.90 4.95
CA LYS A 213 62.40 14.84 5.67
C LYS A 213 62.19 16.28 5.22
N GLU A 214 62.03 16.51 3.93
CA GLU A 214 61.74 17.83 3.37
C GLU A 214 60.36 18.35 3.81
N ALA A 215 59.34 17.49 3.76
CA ALA A 215 57.97 17.88 4.10
C ALA A 215 57.71 18.01 5.62
N PHE A 216 58.40 17.24 6.47
CA PHE A 216 58.08 17.11 7.90
C PHE A 216 59.26 17.33 8.88
N GLY A 217 60.52 17.19 8.44
CA GLY A 217 61.66 16.91 9.33
C GLY A 217 62.29 18.05 10.14
N SER A 218 62.14 19.32 9.74
CA SER A 218 62.69 20.46 10.50
C SER A 218 61.63 21.42 11.04
N SER A 219 60.37 21.27 10.63
CA SER A 219 59.28 22.21 10.93
C SER A 219 58.04 21.57 11.58
N LEU A 220 57.83 20.26 11.46
CA LEU A 220 56.60 19.59 11.91
C LEU A 220 56.84 18.43 12.87
N VAL A 221 57.93 17.66 12.75
CA VAL A 221 58.20 16.47 13.58
C VAL A 221 59.60 16.53 14.20
N GLN A 222 59.68 16.61 15.53
CA GLN A 222 60.90 16.66 16.33
C GLN A 222 60.94 15.46 17.30
N GLN A 223 62.14 14.95 17.59
CA GLN A 223 62.35 13.94 18.63
C GLN A 223 62.86 14.63 19.89
N GLY A 224 62.24 14.40 21.04
CA GLY A 224 62.61 15.13 22.26
C GLY A 224 61.82 14.72 23.52
N SER A 225 61.56 15.69 24.40
CA SER A 225 60.70 15.50 25.57
C SER A 225 59.23 15.29 25.15
N ASP A 226 58.38 14.83 26.07
CA ASP A 226 56.94 14.66 25.81
C ASP A 226 56.29 15.96 25.27
N GLU A 227 56.79 17.15 25.64
CA GLU A 227 56.36 18.44 25.06
C GLU A 227 56.72 18.59 23.58
N ALA A 228 57.91 18.16 23.17
CA ALA A 228 58.35 18.19 21.77
C ALA A 228 57.58 17.17 20.91
N GLU A 229 57.29 15.99 21.48
CA GLU A 229 56.45 14.97 20.83
C GLU A 229 55.01 15.47 20.69
N LEU A 230 54.44 16.08 21.73
CA LEU A 230 53.12 16.70 21.70
C LEU A 230 53.01 17.75 20.60
N GLN A 231 54.02 18.63 20.49
CA GLN A 231 54.02 19.66 19.45
C GLN A 231 54.08 19.03 18.06
N SER A 232 54.84 17.94 17.89
CA SER A 232 54.93 17.22 16.62
C SER A 232 53.61 16.60 16.19
N VAL A 233 52.90 15.95 17.13
CA VAL A 233 51.58 15.39 16.88
C VAL A 233 50.56 16.49 16.55
N ARG A 234 50.58 17.61 17.29
CA ARG A 234 49.70 18.77 17.03
C ARG A 234 49.91 19.37 15.65
N ASN A 235 51.16 19.44 15.20
CA ASN A 235 51.51 19.91 13.87
C ASN A 235 50.92 19.03 12.76
N LEU A 236 51.00 17.70 12.92
CA LEU A 236 50.38 16.74 11.98
C LEU A 236 48.84 16.83 12.00
N LEU A 237 48.23 16.96 13.17
CA LEU A 237 46.79 17.19 13.29
C LEU A 237 46.35 18.51 12.66
N SER A 238 47.17 19.57 12.77
CA SER A 238 46.91 20.85 12.12
C SER A 238 47.05 20.78 10.59
N LEU A 239 47.97 19.98 10.06
CA LEU A 239 47.99 19.69 8.63
C LEU A 239 46.68 19.02 8.19
N ALA A 240 46.22 18.02 8.94
CA ALA A 240 45.01 17.28 8.62
C ALA A 240 43.76 18.14 8.72
N ASP A 241 43.62 18.98 9.75
CA ASP A 241 42.42 19.80 9.94
C ASP A 241 42.31 20.92 8.89
N ARG A 242 43.44 21.56 8.55
CA ARG A 242 43.52 22.52 7.44
C ARG A 242 43.22 21.86 6.10
N TRP A 243 43.82 20.71 5.81
CA TRP A 243 43.53 19.96 4.59
C TRP A 243 42.04 19.61 4.48
N THR A 244 41.44 19.12 5.57
CA THR A 244 40.02 18.75 5.62
C THR A 244 39.11 19.97 5.41
N TYR A 245 39.42 21.10 6.04
CA TYR A 245 38.68 22.35 5.85
C TYR A 245 38.78 22.88 4.41
N ALA A 246 39.98 22.89 3.83
CA ALA A 246 40.20 23.33 2.46
C ALA A 246 39.48 22.43 1.44
N ARG A 247 39.52 21.10 1.66
CA ARG A 247 38.83 20.12 0.83
C ARG A 247 37.32 20.31 0.84
N ALA A 248 36.73 20.65 1.99
CA ALA A 248 35.30 20.90 2.13
C ALA A 248 34.82 22.15 1.37
N LEU A 249 35.72 23.10 1.10
CA LEU A 249 35.42 24.33 0.35
C LEU A 249 35.81 24.25 -1.13
N HIS A 250 36.53 23.19 -1.53
CA HIS A 250 37.04 23.09 -2.90
C HIS A 250 35.92 22.79 -3.90
N PRO A 251 35.75 23.58 -4.99
CA PRO A 251 34.61 23.47 -5.91
C PRO A 251 34.35 22.06 -6.44
N GLU A 252 35.42 21.33 -6.81
CA GLU A 252 35.30 19.98 -7.39
C GLU A 252 35.27 18.87 -6.33
N MET A 253 35.87 19.11 -5.15
CA MET A 253 36.04 18.06 -4.13
C MET A 253 34.95 18.12 -3.06
N LYS A 254 34.25 19.24 -2.92
CA LYS A 254 33.18 19.45 -1.94
C LYS A 254 32.05 18.42 -2.10
N GLU A 255 31.64 18.12 -3.33
CA GLU A 255 30.61 17.10 -3.57
C GLU A 255 31.07 15.71 -3.15
N LEU A 256 32.32 15.34 -3.46
CA LEU A 256 32.92 14.08 -3.01
C LEU A 256 33.09 14.04 -1.49
N PHE A 257 33.40 15.18 -0.87
CA PHE A 257 33.56 15.33 0.58
C PHE A 257 32.25 15.08 1.32
N HIS A 258 31.13 15.57 0.82
CA HIS A 258 29.83 15.40 1.47
C HIS A 258 29.19 14.02 1.28
N LYS A 259 29.77 13.13 0.45
CA LYS A 259 29.32 11.74 0.31
C LYS A 259 29.60 10.88 1.54
N TRP A 260 30.60 11.24 2.34
CA TRP A 260 30.99 10.48 3.53
C TRP A 260 30.09 10.82 4.72
N PRO A 261 29.44 9.85 5.37
CA PRO A 261 28.61 10.08 6.56
C PRO A 261 29.34 10.82 7.70
N THR A 262 30.66 10.64 7.81
CA THR A 262 31.52 11.38 8.76
C THR A 262 31.61 12.88 8.49
N HIS A 263 31.38 13.31 7.26
CA HIS A 263 31.48 14.70 6.81
C HIS A 263 30.12 15.38 6.61
N ARG A 264 29.03 14.61 6.70
CA ARG A 264 27.67 15.14 6.66
C ARG A 264 27.34 15.86 7.97
N VAL A 265 27.14 17.17 7.91
CA VAL A 265 26.68 17.99 9.03
C VAL A 265 25.17 18.21 8.89
N PRO A 266 24.36 18.04 9.97
CA PRO A 266 22.94 18.33 9.93
C PRO A 266 22.66 19.75 9.45
N LYS A 267 21.80 19.89 8.44
CA LYS A 267 21.44 21.20 7.89
C LYS A 267 20.48 21.94 8.83
N PRO A 268 20.56 23.28 8.94
CA PRO A 268 19.52 24.06 9.60
C PRO A 268 18.17 23.88 8.92
N LEU A 269 17.09 23.80 9.71
CA LEU A 269 15.73 23.76 9.16
C LEU A 269 15.25 25.17 8.87
N VAL A 270 14.99 25.44 7.58
CA VAL A 270 14.36 26.66 7.09
C VAL A 270 13.00 26.25 6.52
N PHE A 271 11.94 26.40 7.32
CA PHE A 271 10.64 25.78 7.07
C PHE A 271 9.94 26.26 5.77
N ASP A 272 10.24 27.48 5.32
CA ASP A 272 9.79 28.03 4.05
C ASP A 272 10.65 27.59 2.84
N GLN A 273 11.76 26.87 3.07
CA GLN A 273 12.71 26.41 2.05
C GLN A 273 13.22 24.97 2.31
N LEU A 274 12.34 24.08 2.78
CA LEU A 274 12.65 22.67 3.02
C LEU A 274 12.93 21.90 1.73
N VAL A 275 12.48 22.44 0.59
CA VAL A 275 12.66 21.86 -0.74
C VAL A 275 13.29 22.92 -1.64
N GLN A 276 14.29 22.54 -2.41
CA GLN A 276 14.93 23.43 -3.39
C GLN A 276 14.08 23.49 -4.66
N LEU A 277 13.69 24.69 -5.06
CA LEU A 277 12.81 24.95 -6.20
C LEU A 277 13.44 25.97 -7.13
N GLU A 278 13.35 25.69 -8.43
CA GLU A 278 13.67 26.60 -9.52
C GLU A 278 12.37 26.99 -10.25
N ARG A 279 12.30 28.21 -10.77
CA ARG A 279 11.17 28.73 -11.57
C ARG A 279 11.66 28.94 -13.01
N PRO A 280 11.57 27.93 -13.87
CA PRO A 280 12.24 27.93 -15.18
C PRO A 280 11.49 28.77 -16.23
N ASP A 281 10.18 29.00 -16.03
CA ASP A 281 9.35 29.73 -16.98
C ASP A 281 9.03 31.14 -16.45
N PRO A 282 9.63 32.20 -17.01
CA PRO A 282 9.34 33.57 -16.60
C PRO A 282 7.91 34.01 -16.94
N ASN A 283 7.24 33.36 -17.89
CA ASN A 283 5.86 33.66 -18.28
C ASN A 283 4.84 32.88 -17.45
N MET A 284 5.27 31.81 -16.78
CA MET A 284 4.45 31.06 -15.81
C MET A 284 5.20 30.93 -14.48
N PRO A 285 5.29 32.01 -13.68
CA PRO A 285 6.02 32.00 -12.41
C PRO A 285 5.55 30.92 -11.43
N GLU A 286 4.31 30.47 -11.53
CA GLU A 286 3.73 29.37 -10.74
C GLU A 286 4.36 28.00 -11.02
N ALA A 287 5.00 27.83 -12.19
CA ALA A 287 5.65 26.59 -12.55
C ALA A 287 7.00 26.49 -11.83
N THR A 288 7.17 25.40 -11.08
CA THR A 288 8.36 25.09 -10.30
C THR A 288 8.88 23.70 -10.64
N GLN A 289 10.20 23.53 -10.56
CA GLN A 289 10.89 22.26 -10.75
C GLN A 289 12.10 22.15 -9.81
N GLY A 290 12.68 20.95 -9.70
CA GLY A 290 13.95 20.76 -9.03
C GLY A 290 15.13 21.09 -9.94
N SER A 291 16.32 21.16 -9.35
CA SER A 291 17.55 21.38 -10.12
C SER A 291 17.87 20.20 -11.05
N GLU A 292 18.32 20.49 -12.26
CA GLU A 292 18.70 19.45 -13.22
C GLU A 292 19.88 18.60 -12.73
N HIS A 293 20.75 19.16 -11.88
CA HIS A 293 21.86 18.44 -11.27
C HIS A 293 21.43 17.35 -10.26
N HIS A 294 20.17 17.38 -9.81
CA HIS A 294 19.64 16.43 -8.82
C HIS A 294 18.70 15.39 -9.44
N LEU A 295 18.61 15.31 -10.78
CA LEU A 295 17.71 14.36 -11.42
C LEU A 295 18.08 12.90 -11.11
N ARG A 296 17.05 12.10 -10.81
CA ARG A 296 17.13 10.67 -10.55
C ARG A 296 16.39 9.92 -11.67
N TYR A 297 17.17 9.21 -12.48
CA TYR A 297 16.66 8.47 -13.64
C TYR A 297 16.02 7.13 -13.23
N ARG A 298 14.78 7.20 -12.72
CA ARG A 298 13.97 6.03 -12.37
C ARG A 298 13.61 5.23 -13.64
N ASP A 299 13.78 3.91 -13.56
CA ASP A 299 13.37 2.96 -14.61
C ASP A 299 12.38 1.94 -14.03
N GLY A 300 11.11 2.06 -14.45
CA GLY A 300 10.06 1.13 -14.07
C GLY A 300 9.69 1.16 -12.58
N PHE A 301 9.49 -0.03 -12.02
CA PHE A 301 8.79 -0.24 -10.75
C PHE A 301 9.60 -1.09 -9.76
N LYS A 302 10.92 -1.10 -9.92
CA LYS A 302 11.83 -1.61 -8.89
C LYS A 302 11.78 -0.72 -7.65
N LEU A 303 12.23 -1.25 -6.51
CA LEU A 303 12.34 -0.48 -5.28
C LEU A 303 13.27 0.72 -5.53
N THR A 304 12.73 1.94 -5.39
CA THR A 304 13.50 3.16 -5.69
C THR A 304 14.31 3.66 -4.52
N ASP A 305 14.05 3.15 -3.31
CA ASP A 305 14.81 3.45 -2.12
C ASP A 305 15.44 2.15 -1.60
N PRO A 306 16.74 1.90 -1.86
CA PRO A 306 17.39 0.66 -1.47
C PRO A 306 17.57 0.52 0.05
N ARG A 307 17.07 1.49 0.83
CA ARG A 307 17.33 1.71 2.25
C ARG A 307 18.74 2.26 2.47
N GLY A 308 18.95 2.90 3.62
CA GLY A 308 20.29 3.36 4.00
C GLY A 308 21.21 2.17 4.29
N THR A 309 22.48 2.37 4.02
CA THR A 309 23.57 1.45 4.36
C THR A 309 23.71 1.30 5.87
N GLN A 310 24.40 0.24 6.31
CA GLN A 310 24.76 0.02 7.72
C GLN A 310 25.40 1.28 8.35
N ARG A 311 26.32 1.93 7.61
CA ARG A 311 26.99 3.15 8.07
C ARG A 311 26.04 4.33 8.23
N GLU A 312 25.10 4.51 7.31
CA GLU A 312 24.08 5.57 7.41
C GLU A 312 23.14 5.31 8.60
N VAL A 313 22.68 4.07 8.78
CA VAL A 313 21.86 3.65 9.93
C VAL A 313 22.60 3.93 11.24
N MET A 314 23.83 3.45 11.38
CA MET A 314 24.62 3.69 12.59
C MET A 314 24.94 5.17 12.81
N GLY A 315 25.04 5.96 11.74
CA GLY A 315 25.20 7.40 11.82
C GLY A 315 24.00 8.12 12.42
N GLU A 316 22.78 7.68 12.12
CA GLU A 316 21.56 8.18 12.75
C GLU A 316 21.44 7.72 14.22
N VAL A 317 21.87 6.49 14.51
CA VAL A 317 21.91 5.95 15.89
C VAL A 317 22.89 6.75 16.75
N ASP A 318 24.10 7.07 16.25
CA ASP A 318 25.07 7.89 16.99
C ASP A 318 24.65 9.37 17.06
N TYR A 319 24.00 9.89 16.02
CA TYR A 319 23.45 11.25 16.04
C TYR A 319 22.34 11.43 17.09
N CYS A 320 21.62 10.36 17.42
CA CYS A 320 20.65 10.37 18.50
C CYS A 320 21.31 10.63 19.86
N VAL A 321 20.75 11.56 20.64
CA VAL A 321 21.31 11.98 21.92
C VAL A 321 20.84 11.15 23.12
N ILE A 322 20.16 10.03 22.86
CA ILE A 322 19.63 9.08 23.85
C ILE A 322 18.83 9.79 24.96
N CYS A 323 17.72 10.41 24.56
CA CYS A 323 16.98 11.34 25.41
C CYS A 323 16.26 10.75 26.64
N HIS A 324 16.02 9.43 26.69
CA HIS A 324 15.16 8.80 27.69
C HIS A 324 15.76 8.92 29.10
N GLU A 325 17.10 8.87 29.21
CA GLU A 325 17.86 9.08 30.45
C GLU A 325 17.51 10.40 31.17
N ARG A 326 16.98 11.39 30.42
CA ARG A 326 16.69 12.75 30.90
C ARG A 326 15.21 13.09 30.86
N LYS A 327 14.31 12.14 30.55
CA LYS A 327 12.88 12.36 30.30
C LYS A 327 12.61 13.45 29.25
N LYS A 328 13.36 13.41 28.14
CA LYS A 328 13.29 14.39 27.03
C LYS A 328 13.11 13.74 25.66
N ASP A 329 12.64 12.50 25.66
CA ASP A 329 12.37 11.64 24.52
C ASP A 329 11.09 12.02 23.78
N SER A 330 11.01 13.30 23.39
CA SER A 330 9.87 13.87 22.68
C SER A 330 9.56 13.20 21.33
N CYS A 331 10.50 12.43 20.77
CA CYS A 331 10.24 11.60 19.60
C CYS A 331 9.31 10.41 19.89
N SER A 332 9.25 9.96 21.13
CA SER A 332 8.28 8.97 21.62
C SER A 332 7.05 9.70 22.16
N THR A 333 7.22 10.54 23.19
CA THR A 333 6.11 11.08 24.00
C THR A 333 5.60 12.47 23.58
N GLY A 334 6.16 13.07 22.53
CA GLY A 334 5.79 14.40 22.06
C GLY A 334 6.32 15.58 22.89
N PHE A 335 6.01 16.80 22.43
CA PHE A 335 6.30 18.06 23.11
C PHE A 335 5.03 18.66 23.72
N VAL A 336 4.80 18.37 25.00
CA VAL A 336 3.65 18.93 25.73
C VAL A 336 3.74 20.47 25.79
N ALA A 337 2.61 21.14 25.59
CA ALA A 337 2.43 22.58 25.75
C ALA A 337 2.74 22.99 27.20
N LYS A 338 3.12 24.26 27.43
CA LYS A 338 3.48 24.69 28.79
C LYS A 338 2.23 24.78 29.67
N ASP A 339 1.13 25.23 29.10
CA ASP A 339 -0.20 25.23 29.72
C ASP A 339 -1.24 24.78 28.68
N PRO A 340 -1.51 23.46 28.57
CA PRO A 340 -2.46 22.91 27.60
C PRO A 340 -3.86 23.53 27.66
N VAL A 341 -4.31 23.94 28.85
CA VAL A 341 -5.65 24.51 29.06
C VAL A 341 -5.70 25.94 28.54
N ALA A 342 -4.70 26.77 28.88
CA ALA A 342 -4.62 28.13 28.38
C ALA A 342 -4.29 28.20 26.88
N GLU A 343 -3.47 27.27 26.37
CA GLU A 343 -3.06 27.21 24.97
C GLU A 343 -4.10 26.51 24.08
N GLY A 344 -5.05 25.77 24.66
CA GLY A 344 -6.12 25.07 23.95
C GLY A 344 -5.65 23.87 23.13
N HIS A 345 -4.46 23.34 23.42
CA HIS A 345 -3.88 22.17 22.77
C HIS A 345 -2.84 21.50 23.67
N THR A 346 -2.81 20.16 23.67
CA THR A 346 -1.87 19.38 24.51
C THR A 346 -0.44 19.42 24.01
N TYR A 347 -0.24 19.42 22.69
CA TYR A 347 1.08 19.38 22.08
C TYR A 347 1.42 20.64 21.32
N LYS A 348 2.65 21.13 21.48
CA LYS A 348 3.18 22.28 20.73
C LYS A 348 3.10 22.03 19.23
N LYS A 349 2.91 23.10 18.46
CA LYS A 349 2.94 23.06 16.99
C LYS A 349 4.27 23.61 16.48
N ASN A 350 4.83 22.99 15.45
CA ASN A 350 6.02 23.51 14.76
C ASN A 350 5.66 24.71 13.84
N PRO A 351 6.63 25.39 13.20
CA PRO A 351 6.35 26.53 12.31
C PRO A 351 5.46 26.22 11.10
N LEU A 352 5.31 24.95 10.72
CA LEU A 352 4.35 24.50 9.70
C LEU A 352 2.97 24.17 10.30
N GLY A 353 2.73 24.46 11.58
CA GLY A 353 1.47 24.21 12.27
C GLY A 353 1.20 22.73 12.58
N ILE A 354 2.22 21.86 12.53
CA ILE A 354 2.08 20.42 12.78
C ILE A 354 2.21 20.17 14.29
N PRO A 355 1.23 19.49 14.93
CA PRO A 355 1.35 19.06 16.32
C PRO A 355 2.54 18.12 16.50
N LEU A 356 3.34 18.36 17.54
CA LEU A 356 4.51 17.58 17.87
C LEU A 356 4.15 16.48 18.88
N THR A 357 3.39 15.48 18.44
CA THR A 357 2.82 14.42 19.28
C THR A 357 3.78 13.30 19.64
N GLY A 358 4.91 13.17 18.93
CA GLY A 358 5.79 12.00 19.07
C GLY A 358 5.38 10.85 18.16
N CYS A 359 5.85 9.65 18.48
CA CYS A 359 5.47 8.44 17.77
C CYS A 359 4.04 8.07 18.19
N PRO A 360 3.08 7.92 17.25
CA PRO A 360 1.72 7.51 17.62
C PRO A 360 1.62 6.13 18.28
N LEU A 361 2.67 5.31 18.14
CA LEU A 361 2.78 4.01 18.81
C LEU A 361 3.54 4.10 20.14
N ASP A 362 3.93 5.29 20.63
CA ASP A 362 4.77 5.48 21.82
C ASP A 362 6.08 4.68 21.80
N GLU A 363 6.64 4.43 20.62
CA GLU A 363 7.79 3.54 20.47
C GLU A 363 8.99 4.01 21.29
N ARG A 364 9.62 3.08 22.04
CA ARG A 364 10.84 3.30 22.83
C ARG A 364 12.10 3.40 21.95
N ILE A 365 12.12 4.45 21.12
CA ILE A 365 13.13 4.72 20.09
C ILE A 365 14.53 4.87 20.70
N SER A 366 14.63 5.60 21.80
CA SER A 366 15.90 5.97 22.43
C SER A 366 16.58 4.75 23.08
N GLU A 367 15.78 3.88 23.68
CA GLU A 367 16.16 2.60 24.26
C GLU A 367 16.62 1.62 23.17
N ALA A 368 15.87 1.52 22.06
CA ALA A 368 16.26 0.71 20.91
C ALA A 368 17.59 1.20 20.32
N HIS A 369 17.78 2.52 20.18
CA HIS A 369 19.04 3.11 19.72
C HIS A 369 20.21 2.83 20.69
N ALA A 370 19.97 2.84 22.00
CA ALA A 370 21.00 2.51 23.00
C ALA A 370 21.51 1.06 22.83
N LEU A 371 20.58 0.09 22.73
CA LEU A 371 20.92 -1.31 22.44
C LEU A 371 21.62 -1.48 21.09
N LYS A 372 21.15 -0.74 20.08
CA LYS A 372 21.72 -0.75 18.74
C LYS A 372 23.17 -0.23 18.72
N ARG A 373 23.47 0.82 19.49
CA ARG A 373 24.83 1.34 19.69
C ARG A 373 25.77 0.33 20.34
N GLU A 374 25.23 -0.55 21.19
CA GLU A 374 25.95 -1.70 21.75
C GLU A 374 26.11 -2.88 20.77
N GLY A 375 25.65 -2.74 19.52
CA GLY A 375 25.70 -3.77 18.48
C GLY A 375 24.64 -4.86 18.62
N LEU A 376 23.63 -4.68 19.48
CA LEU A 376 22.66 -5.72 19.85
C LEU A 376 21.36 -5.61 19.03
N SER A 377 21.40 -5.94 17.74
CA SER A 377 20.25 -5.77 16.84
C SER A 377 19.01 -6.60 17.23
N VAL A 378 19.18 -7.85 17.71
CA VAL A 378 18.03 -8.67 18.17
C VAL A 378 17.37 -8.05 19.41
N GLY A 379 18.17 -7.57 20.36
CA GLY A 379 17.66 -6.87 21.56
C GLY A 379 17.00 -5.54 21.21
N ALA A 380 17.60 -4.77 20.29
CA ALA A 380 17.01 -3.52 19.79
C ALA A 380 15.68 -3.77 19.07
N LEU A 381 15.57 -4.82 18.24
CA LEU A 381 14.31 -5.20 17.60
C LEU A 381 13.26 -5.61 18.64
N ALA A 382 13.64 -6.39 19.66
CA ALA A 382 12.72 -6.74 20.75
C ALA A 382 12.19 -5.50 21.50
N MET A 383 13.01 -4.45 21.64
CA MET A 383 12.59 -3.16 22.20
C MET A 383 11.61 -2.42 21.29
N VAL A 384 11.90 -2.32 19.99
CA VAL A 384 10.96 -1.74 18.98
C VAL A 384 9.62 -2.46 19.01
N MET A 385 9.65 -3.79 19.00
CA MET A 385 8.46 -4.65 18.92
C MET A 385 7.63 -4.68 20.20
N LEU A 386 8.11 -4.09 21.30
CA LEU A 386 7.31 -3.90 22.51
C LEU A 386 6.08 -3.04 22.21
N ASP A 387 6.29 -1.97 21.43
CA ASP A 387 5.26 -1.00 21.07
C ASP A 387 4.77 -1.19 19.64
N ASN A 388 5.64 -1.67 18.75
CA ASN A 388 5.39 -1.83 17.32
C ASN A 388 5.78 -3.23 16.79
N PRO A 389 5.06 -4.29 17.20
CA PRO A 389 5.34 -5.65 16.75
C PRO A 389 5.12 -5.84 15.23
N MET A 390 4.35 -4.94 14.62
CA MET A 390 4.11 -4.87 13.18
C MET A 390 5.02 -3.83 12.51
N CYS A 391 6.22 -3.57 13.05
CA CYS A 391 7.18 -2.59 12.51
C CYS A 391 7.57 -2.76 11.02
N PRO A 392 7.44 -3.92 10.35
CA PRO A 392 7.58 -3.94 8.89
C PRO A 392 6.56 -3.04 8.18
N GLY A 393 5.39 -2.77 8.80
CA GLY A 393 4.35 -1.87 8.28
C GLY A 393 4.64 -0.39 8.52
N THR A 394 5.57 -0.07 9.41
CA THR A 394 6.17 1.26 9.57
C THR A 394 7.53 1.28 8.85
N GLY A 395 8.31 2.32 9.07
CA GLY A 395 9.67 2.38 8.53
C GLY A 395 9.91 3.39 7.43
N HIS A 396 11.11 3.29 6.87
CA HIS A 396 11.74 4.33 6.06
C HIS A 396 10.85 4.73 4.89
N ARG A 397 10.69 6.06 4.72
CA ARG A 397 9.84 6.71 3.70
C ARG A 397 8.33 6.65 3.93
N ILE A 398 7.79 5.81 4.81
CA ILE A 398 6.33 5.80 5.10
C ILE A 398 5.99 6.61 6.35
N CYS A 399 6.73 6.38 7.44
CA CYS A 399 6.48 7.01 8.73
C CYS A 399 7.46 8.17 8.94
N ASN A 400 7.03 9.26 9.59
CA ASN A 400 7.93 10.33 10.01
C ASN A 400 7.45 11.19 11.21
N ASP A 401 6.34 10.85 11.88
CA ASP A 401 5.79 11.64 13.01
C ASP A 401 6.82 11.81 14.14
N CYS A 402 7.55 10.73 14.49
CA CYS A 402 8.62 10.75 15.49
C CYS A 402 9.77 11.72 15.13
N MET A 403 10.08 11.86 13.84
CA MET A 403 11.11 12.80 13.36
C MET A 403 10.68 14.24 13.56
N LYS A 404 9.39 14.55 13.33
CA LYS A 404 8.87 15.91 13.52
C LYS A 404 8.98 16.35 14.99
N ALA A 405 8.81 15.43 15.92
CA ALA A 405 8.91 15.67 17.36
C ALA A 405 10.31 15.38 17.96
N CYS A 406 11.33 15.10 17.15
CA CYS A 406 12.71 14.94 17.61
C CYS A 406 13.20 16.20 18.37
N VAL A 407 14.07 16.06 19.37
CA VAL A 407 14.58 17.24 20.12
C VAL A 407 15.30 18.27 19.23
N PHE A 408 15.79 17.84 18.06
CA PHE A 408 16.38 18.69 17.04
C PHE A 408 15.32 19.46 16.23
N GLN A 409 14.85 20.58 16.79
CA GLN A 409 13.80 21.41 16.18
C GLN A 409 14.31 22.54 15.27
N LYS A 410 15.63 22.72 15.16
CA LYS A 410 16.27 23.80 14.39
C LYS A 410 17.24 23.30 13.32
N GLN A 411 17.40 21.99 13.22
CA GLN A 411 18.29 21.31 12.30
C GLN A 411 17.67 19.96 11.92
N GLU A 412 18.19 19.29 10.89
CA GLU A 412 17.71 17.98 10.45
C GLU A 412 17.55 17.03 11.66
N PRO A 413 16.35 16.43 11.85
CA PRO A 413 16.11 15.50 12.94
C PRO A 413 16.82 14.17 12.68
N VAL A 414 16.92 13.34 13.71
CA VAL A 414 17.34 11.94 13.54
C VAL A 414 16.34 11.23 12.62
N ASN A 415 16.83 10.53 11.61
CA ASN A 415 16.01 9.70 10.72
C ASN A 415 15.69 8.36 11.40
N ILE A 416 14.80 8.44 12.39
CA ILE A 416 14.36 7.30 13.21
C ILE A 416 13.77 6.15 12.35
N PRO A 417 12.90 6.39 11.35
CA PRO A 417 12.37 5.32 10.51
C PRO A 417 13.45 4.55 9.73
N LEU A 418 14.55 5.22 9.36
CA LEU A 418 15.71 4.55 8.75
C LEU A 418 16.40 3.61 9.75
N ALA A 419 16.60 4.05 10.99
CA ALA A 419 17.22 3.24 12.03
C ALA A 419 16.35 2.04 12.46
N GLU A 420 15.04 2.23 12.58
CA GLU A 420 14.05 1.17 12.84
C GLU A 420 14.09 0.11 11.72
N THR A 421 14.01 0.54 10.45
CA THR A 421 14.07 -0.35 9.28
C THR A 421 15.42 -1.07 9.19
N GLY A 422 16.52 -0.38 9.50
CA GLY A 422 17.86 -0.99 9.56
C GLY A 422 17.93 -2.11 10.60
N THR A 423 17.39 -1.86 11.80
CA THR A 423 17.34 -2.86 12.88
C THR A 423 16.53 -4.09 12.46
N LEU A 424 15.36 -3.90 11.84
CA LEU A 424 14.55 -5.00 11.32
C LEU A 424 15.31 -5.80 10.24
N THR A 425 15.87 -5.12 9.24
CA THR A 425 16.48 -5.78 8.07
C THR A 425 17.77 -6.51 8.40
N GLU A 426 18.54 -6.06 9.39
CA GLU A 426 19.70 -6.80 9.87
C GLU A 426 19.31 -8.11 10.56
N VAL A 427 18.24 -8.11 11.38
CA VAL A 427 17.73 -9.34 12.00
C VAL A 427 17.17 -10.28 10.94
N LEU A 428 16.44 -9.77 9.95
CA LEU A 428 16.00 -10.57 8.80
C LEU A 428 17.17 -11.13 7.97
N GLY A 429 18.33 -10.48 8.02
CA GLY A 429 19.56 -10.93 7.38
C GLY A 429 20.33 -12.02 8.13
N LEU A 430 19.96 -12.32 9.38
CA LEU A 430 20.48 -13.49 10.09
C LEU A 430 19.85 -14.78 9.53
N PRO A 431 20.53 -15.94 9.64
CA PRO A 431 19.86 -17.22 9.45
C PRO A 431 18.62 -17.30 10.34
N TRP A 432 17.52 -17.81 9.79
CA TRP A 432 16.23 -17.88 10.47
C TRP A 432 15.67 -16.51 10.88
N GLY A 433 16.12 -15.40 10.28
CA GLY A 433 15.71 -14.04 10.63
C GLY A 433 14.21 -13.80 10.59
N PHE A 434 13.50 -14.41 9.62
CA PHE A 434 12.03 -14.43 9.57
C PHE A 434 11.44 -15.10 10.82
N GLU A 435 12.00 -16.23 11.26
CA GLU A 435 11.50 -16.98 12.43
C GLU A 435 11.81 -16.24 13.74
N ILE A 436 12.95 -15.53 13.81
CA ILE A 436 13.30 -14.66 14.94
C ILE A 436 12.29 -13.52 15.06
N TYR A 437 12.05 -12.76 13.98
CA TYR A 437 11.02 -11.72 13.95
C TYR A 437 9.64 -12.30 14.30
N GLY A 438 9.25 -13.41 13.65
CA GLY A 438 7.99 -14.07 13.88
C GLY A 438 7.79 -14.52 15.32
N LEU A 439 8.83 -15.05 15.97
CA LEU A 439 8.80 -15.41 17.40
C LEU A 439 8.54 -14.18 18.26
N LEU A 440 9.24 -13.06 18.02
CA LEU A 440 9.07 -11.83 18.81
C LEU A 440 7.66 -11.24 18.74
N THR A 441 6.89 -11.53 17.69
CA THR A 441 5.45 -11.15 17.63
C THR A 441 4.58 -11.97 18.58
N ARG A 442 5.02 -13.16 19.00
CA ARG A 442 4.24 -14.12 19.81
C ARG A 442 4.80 -14.28 21.21
N TRP A 443 6.09 -14.00 21.38
CA TRP A 443 6.87 -14.14 22.59
C TRP A 443 7.88 -13.00 22.67
N ASN A 444 7.68 -12.07 23.59
CA ASN A 444 8.62 -11.01 23.90
C ASN A 444 8.55 -10.75 25.40
N PRO A 445 9.52 -11.23 26.20
CA PRO A 445 9.44 -11.14 27.65
C PRO A 445 9.41 -9.69 28.15
N LEU A 446 9.92 -8.72 27.36
CA LEU A 446 9.84 -7.29 27.69
C LEU A 446 8.38 -6.79 27.80
N ASN A 447 7.45 -7.43 27.11
CA ASN A 447 6.03 -7.14 27.24
C ASN A 447 5.49 -7.78 28.54
N VAL A 448 5.63 -7.07 29.66
CA VAL A 448 5.23 -7.58 30.97
C VAL A 448 3.73 -7.86 31.12
N ARG A 449 2.88 -7.21 30.30
CA ARG A 449 1.43 -7.48 30.27
C ARG A 449 1.13 -8.78 29.52
N ARG A 450 1.80 -9.01 28.40
CA ARG A 450 1.58 -10.14 27.51
C ARG A 450 2.91 -10.68 26.97
N PRO A 451 3.72 -11.35 27.82
CA PRO A 451 5.06 -11.79 27.42
C PRO A 451 5.02 -12.92 26.39
N TYR A 452 3.90 -13.64 26.32
CA TYR A 452 3.60 -14.64 25.31
C TYR A 452 2.10 -14.64 24.98
N ALA A 453 1.76 -15.08 23.77
CA ALA A 453 0.39 -15.22 23.31
C ALA A 453 -0.40 -16.23 24.16
N LEU A 454 -1.64 -15.89 24.50
CA LEU A 454 -2.56 -16.78 25.20
C LEU A 454 -3.08 -17.90 24.28
N PRO A 455 -3.43 -19.07 24.85
CA PRO A 455 -4.20 -20.07 24.12
C PRO A 455 -5.62 -19.60 23.85
N TYR A 456 -6.32 -20.27 22.94
CA TYR A 456 -7.65 -19.84 22.52
C TYR A 456 -8.62 -19.79 23.70
N VAL A 457 -9.23 -18.62 23.91
CA VAL A 457 -10.08 -18.33 25.08
C VAL A 457 -11.56 -18.66 24.86
N GLY A 458 -11.93 -19.14 23.67
CA GLY A 458 -13.33 -19.48 23.36
C GLY A 458 -14.17 -18.32 22.80
N ARG A 459 -13.53 -17.22 22.38
CA ARG A 459 -14.19 -16.03 21.82
C ARG A 459 -13.65 -15.69 20.44
N ASN A 460 -14.54 -15.35 19.51
CA ASN A 460 -14.24 -15.11 18.11
C ASN A 460 -14.49 -13.65 17.71
N VAL A 461 -13.54 -13.04 17.00
CA VAL A 461 -13.63 -11.64 16.54
C VAL A 461 -13.50 -11.60 15.02
N LEU A 462 -14.44 -10.92 14.35
CA LEU A 462 -14.32 -10.57 12.94
C LEU A 462 -13.68 -9.19 12.79
N VAL A 463 -12.59 -9.11 12.03
CA VAL A 463 -11.92 -7.85 11.65
C VAL A 463 -12.18 -7.57 10.17
N VAL A 464 -12.85 -6.46 9.88
CA VAL A 464 -13.24 -6.05 8.53
C VAL A 464 -12.21 -5.09 7.95
N GLY A 465 -11.51 -5.51 6.89
CA GLY A 465 -10.45 -4.77 6.23
C GLY A 465 -9.07 -5.18 6.75
N MET A 466 -8.16 -5.59 5.87
CA MET A 466 -6.80 -6.06 6.20
C MET A 466 -5.74 -5.02 5.85
N GLY A 467 -6.07 -3.74 6.06
CA GLY A 467 -5.12 -2.62 6.03
C GLY A 467 -4.31 -2.49 7.33
N PRO A 468 -3.57 -1.37 7.51
CA PRO A 468 -2.71 -1.14 8.68
C PRO A 468 -3.37 -1.34 10.04
N ALA A 469 -4.58 -0.80 10.22
CA ALA A 469 -5.34 -1.01 11.44
C ALA A 469 -5.78 -2.48 11.59
N GLY A 470 -6.27 -3.11 10.52
CA GLY A 470 -6.81 -4.45 10.56
C GLY A 470 -5.80 -5.55 10.87
N TYR A 471 -4.63 -5.53 10.20
CA TYR A 471 -3.59 -6.52 10.48
C TYR A 471 -2.97 -6.34 11.87
N THR A 472 -2.86 -5.08 12.33
CA THR A 472 -2.31 -4.76 13.66
C THR A 472 -3.28 -5.15 14.77
N LEU A 473 -4.57 -4.89 14.58
CA LEU A 473 -5.60 -5.31 15.51
C LEU A 473 -5.68 -6.83 15.60
N SER A 474 -5.62 -7.51 14.46
CA SER A 474 -5.60 -8.97 14.40
C SER A 474 -4.44 -9.55 15.19
N HIS A 475 -3.24 -8.96 15.06
CA HIS A 475 -2.08 -9.36 15.87
C HIS A 475 -2.36 -9.26 17.38
N TYR A 476 -2.81 -8.10 17.87
CA TYR A 476 -3.04 -7.91 19.30
C TYR A 476 -4.14 -8.83 19.84
N LEU A 477 -5.25 -8.97 19.12
CA LEU A 477 -6.36 -9.84 19.53
C LEU A 477 -5.96 -11.32 19.56
N VAL A 478 -5.20 -11.80 18.58
CA VAL A 478 -4.69 -13.18 18.60
C VAL A 478 -3.76 -13.41 19.80
N ASN A 479 -2.96 -12.41 20.20
CA ASN A 479 -2.10 -12.52 21.38
C ASN A 479 -2.89 -12.53 22.71
N GLU A 480 -4.08 -11.92 22.75
CA GLU A 480 -5.04 -12.05 23.84
C GLU A 480 -5.84 -13.37 23.80
N GLY A 481 -5.55 -14.26 22.83
CA GLY A 481 -6.13 -15.59 22.72
C GLY A 481 -7.49 -15.63 22.03
N PHE A 482 -7.91 -14.55 21.37
CA PHE A 482 -9.11 -14.59 20.53
C PHE A 482 -8.89 -15.42 19.26
N GLY A 483 -9.95 -16.09 18.80
CA GLY A 483 -10.03 -16.61 17.44
C GLY A 483 -10.36 -15.45 16.52
N VAL A 484 -9.46 -15.10 15.61
CA VAL A 484 -9.65 -13.92 14.76
C VAL A 484 -9.90 -14.34 13.33
N VAL A 485 -10.84 -13.65 12.68
CA VAL A 485 -11.10 -13.79 11.25
C VAL A 485 -10.97 -12.43 10.60
N GLY A 486 -9.99 -12.27 9.73
CA GLY A 486 -9.84 -11.11 8.87
C GLY A 486 -10.60 -11.28 7.56
N ILE A 487 -11.32 -10.27 7.12
CA ILE A 487 -11.93 -10.25 5.77
C ILE A 487 -11.53 -9.00 5.01
N ASP A 488 -11.39 -9.10 3.69
CA ASP A 488 -11.19 -7.95 2.81
C ASP A 488 -11.95 -8.12 1.48
N GLY A 489 -12.46 -7.02 0.91
CA GLY A 489 -13.12 -7.03 -0.40
C GLY A 489 -12.13 -7.18 -1.56
N LEU A 490 -10.85 -6.87 -1.34
CA LEU A 490 -9.78 -7.14 -2.28
C LEU A 490 -9.44 -8.63 -2.33
N LYS A 491 -8.97 -9.09 -3.48
CA LYS A 491 -8.39 -10.43 -3.61
C LYS A 491 -7.17 -10.49 -2.69
N ILE A 492 -7.10 -11.51 -1.83
CA ILE A 492 -5.90 -11.83 -1.05
C ILE A 492 -5.32 -13.13 -1.58
N GLU A 493 -4.06 -13.12 -2.02
CA GLU A 493 -3.40 -14.30 -2.59
C GLU A 493 -3.09 -15.33 -1.50
N PRO A 494 -3.50 -16.61 -1.66
CA PRO A 494 -3.16 -17.65 -0.71
C PRO A 494 -1.66 -17.98 -0.78
N PHE A 495 -1.08 -18.37 0.36
CA PHE A 495 0.26 -18.98 0.39
C PHE A 495 0.19 -20.49 0.15
N PRO A 496 1.28 -21.11 -0.36
CA PRO A 496 1.42 -22.56 -0.35
C PRO A 496 1.27 -23.14 1.06
N ASP A 497 0.59 -24.29 1.16
CA ASP A 497 0.25 -24.92 2.44
C ASP A 497 1.48 -25.24 3.32
N GLU A 498 2.63 -25.55 2.70
CA GLU A 498 3.89 -25.79 3.40
C GLU A 498 4.42 -24.54 4.13
N LEU A 499 4.19 -23.33 3.59
CA LEU A 499 4.65 -22.10 4.24
C LEU A 499 3.78 -21.69 5.43
N VAL A 500 2.54 -22.18 5.51
CA VAL A 500 1.59 -21.82 6.58
C VAL A 500 1.23 -23.01 7.49
N GLY A 501 1.72 -24.22 7.19
CA GLY A 501 1.48 -25.42 7.99
C GLY A 501 0.02 -25.88 7.99
N ARG A 502 -0.66 -25.82 6.84
CA ARG A 502 -2.09 -26.14 6.70
C ARG A 502 -2.34 -27.40 5.85
N ASN A 503 -3.58 -27.89 5.86
CA ASN A 503 -4.03 -29.03 5.04
C ASN A 503 -3.16 -30.29 5.17
N GLY A 504 -2.70 -30.59 6.38
CA GLY A 504 -1.85 -31.75 6.67
C GLY A 504 -0.37 -31.60 6.27
N LYS A 505 0.04 -30.42 5.81
CA LYS A 505 1.45 -30.08 5.57
C LYS A 505 2.11 -29.59 6.86
N LYS A 506 3.35 -30.03 7.09
CA LYS A 506 4.18 -29.49 8.17
C LYS A 506 4.62 -28.07 7.83
N LEU A 507 4.70 -27.23 8.87
CA LEU A 507 5.18 -25.86 8.74
C LEU A 507 6.67 -25.86 8.36
N LEU A 508 7.02 -25.24 7.23
CA LEU A 508 8.40 -25.11 6.77
C LEU A 508 9.08 -23.89 7.41
N PRO A 509 10.18 -24.06 8.19
CA PRO A 509 10.96 -22.93 8.67
C PRO A 509 11.70 -22.24 7.52
N ILE A 510 11.81 -20.91 7.59
CA ILE A 510 12.47 -20.09 6.55
C ILE A 510 13.89 -19.74 7.00
N HIS A 511 14.90 -20.37 6.39
CA HIS A 511 16.31 -20.15 6.70
C HIS A 511 16.81 -18.78 6.25
N ASP A 512 16.49 -18.37 5.02
CA ASP A 512 16.89 -17.07 4.47
C ASP A 512 15.65 -16.32 3.99
N TRP A 513 15.40 -15.15 4.60
CA TRP A 513 14.31 -14.26 4.22
C TRP A 513 14.40 -13.83 2.75
N HIS A 514 15.62 -13.62 2.23
CA HIS A 514 15.83 -13.18 0.86
C HIS A 514 15.43 -14.25 -0.18
N ALA A 515 15.29 -15.50 0.23
CA ALA A 515 14.83 -16.57 -0.66
C ALA A 515 13.35 -16.39 -1.09
N ILE A 516 12.56 -15.66 -0.29
CA ILE A 516 11.13 -15.42 -0.53
C ILE A 516 10.78 -13.97 -0.90
N THR A 517 11.75 -13.05 -0.86
CA THR A 517 11.57 -11.69 -1.39
C THR A 517 11.76 -11.65 -2.91
N ARG A 518 11.16 -10.66 -3.57
CA ARG A 518 11.32 -10.40 -5.01
C ARG A 518 11.44 -8.90 -5.25
N GLU A 519 12.05 -8.52 -6.37
CA GLU A 519 11.92 -7.15 -6.86
C GLU A 519 10.44 -6.78 -7.05
N LEU A 520 10.09 -5.52 -6.79
CA LEU A 520 8.68 -5.10 -6.71
C LEU A 520 7.94 -5.23 -8.05
N ASP A 521 8.66 -5.20 -9.18
CA ASP A 521 8.13 -5.43 -10.52
C ASP A 521 7.97 -6.90 -10.91
N GLU A 522 8.42 -7.82 -10.04
CA GLU A 522 8.28 -9.27 -10.20
C GLU A 522 7.47 -9.91 -9.06
N ARG A 523 7.32 -9.23 -7.92
CA ARG A 523 6.57 -9.69 -6.74
C ARG A 523 5.11 -9.93 -7.08
N ILE A 524 4.55 -11.07 -6.65
CA ILE A 524 3.10 -11.35 -6.69
C ILE A 524 2.35 -10.25 -5.91
N GLN A 525 1.30 -9.67 -6.49
CA GLN A 525 0.49 -8.71 -5.75
C GLN A 525 -0.46 -9.46 -4.82
N GLU A 526 -0.15 -9.42 -3.53
CA GLU A 526 -0.86 -10.21 -2.53
C GLU A 526 -2.23 -9.67 -2.21
N GLY A 527 -2.46 -8.37 -2.42
CA GLY A 527 -3.73 -7.70 -2.09
C GLY A 527 -4.00 -7.54 -0.58
N PHE A 528 -3.11 -8.03 0.27
CA PHE A 528 -3.06 -7.80 1.72
C PHE A 528 -2.36 -6.47 2.05
N GLY A 529 -2.87 -5.71 3.03
CA GLY A 529 -2.27 -4.44 3.48
C GLY A 529 -3.04 -3.18 3.10
N GLY A 530 -4.18 -3.30 2.38
CA GLY A 530 -5.02 -2.16 2.00
C GLY A 530 -4.23 -1.08 1.22
N VAL A 531 -4.30 0.18 1.65
CA VAL A 531 -3.61 1.30 1.02
C VAL A 531 -2.09 1.08 0.92
N SER A 532 -1.48 0.31 1.83
CA SER A 532 -0.05 -0.02 1.73
C SER A 532 0.28 -0.87 0.50
N GLU A 533 -0.65 -1.69 0.02
CA GLU A 533 -0.49 -2.52 -1.19
C GLU A 533 -0.89 -1.74 -2.45
N TYR A 534 -2.05 -1.08 -2.47
CA TYR A 534 -2.60 -0.47 -3.68
C TYR A 534 -2.37 1.03 -3.83
N GLY A 535 -2.00 1.73 -2.76
CA GLY A 535 -1.85 3.19 -2.73
C GLY A 535 -0.39 3.62 -2.64
N ILE A 536 0.35 3.11 -1.65
CA ILE A 536 1.77 3.40 -1.47
C ILE A 536 2.57 2.72 -2.59
N THR A 537 3.54 3.45 -3.14
CA THR A 537 4.27 3.11 -4.37
C THR A 537 5.61 2.46 -4.08
N VAL A 538 6.45 2.30 -5.10
CA VAL A 538 7.78 1.64 -5.04
C VAL A 538 8.84 2.44 -4.25
N ARG A 539 8.43 3.47 -3.51
CA ARG A 539 9.26 4.17 -2.53
C ARG A 539 9.38 3.41 -1.20
N TRP A 540 8.61 2.34 -1.02
CA TRP A 540 8.68 1.45 0.14
C TRP A 540 8.73 -0.02 -0.29
N ASP A 541 9.45 -0.83 0.47
CA ASP A 541 9.66 -2.25 0.19
C ASP A 541 8.41 -3.07 0.55
N LYS A 542 7.57 -3.33 -0.45
CA LYS A 542 6.35 -4.13 -0.28
C LYS A 542 6.62 -5.60 0.08
N ASN A 543 7.85 -6.08 0.06
CA ASN A 543 8.17 -7.38 0.66
C ASN A 543 7.86 -7.41 2.16
N PHE A 544 7.82 -6.25 2.84
CA PHE A 544 7.35 -6.17 4.22
C PHE A 544 5.86 -6.49 4.39
N LEU A 545 5.01 -6.29 3.38
CA LEU A 545 3.64 -6.81 3.43
C LEU A 545 3.61 -8.33 3.38
N THR A 546 4.47 -8.94 2.57
CA THR A 546 4.64 -10.41 2.55
C THR A 546 5.09 -10.93 3.92
N LEU A 547 6.00 -10.20 4.59
CA LEU A 547 6.46 -10.52 5.95
C LEU A 547 5.30 -10.52 6.95
N LEU A 548 4.51 -9.44 6.97
CA LEU A 548 3.35 -9.30 7.86
C LEU A 548 2.29 -10.36 7.58
N HIS A 549 1.92 -10.51 6.30
CA HIS A 549 0.88 -11.43 5.87
C HIS A 549 1.23 -12.87 6.23
N LEU A 550 2.46 -13.32 5.91
CA LEU A 550 2.90 -14.68 6.22
C LEU A 550 3.03 -14.91 7.73
N THR A 551 3.51 -13.91 8.49
CA THR A 551 3.61 -13.99 9.96
C THR A 551 2.23 -14.21 10.60
N LEU A 552 1.22 -13.52 10.09
CA LEU A 552 -0.16 -13.63 10.54
C LEU A 552 -0.82 -14.94 10.07
N GLU A 553 -0.66 -15.32 8.81
CA GLU A 553 -1.24 -16.56 8.27
C GLU A 553 -0.71 -17.83 8.96
N ARG A 554 0.48 -17.78 9.56
CA ARG A 554 1.04 -18.86 10.39
C ARG A 554 0.45 -18.94 11.81
N ARG A 555 -0.48 -18.06 12.21
CA ARG A 555 -1.14 -18.13 13.51
C ARG A 555 -2.29 -19.13 13.44
N GLU A 556 -2.28 -20.15 14.30
CA GLU A 556 -3.33 -21.19 14.34
C GLU A 556 -4.72 -20.57 14.61
N ASN A 557 -4.78 -19.52 15.43
CA ASN A 557 -6.02 -18.82 15.81
C ASN A 557 -6.44 -17.70 14.84
N LEU A 558 -5.86 -17.62 13.64
CA LEU A 558 -6.21 -16.59 12.65
C LEU A 558 -6.58 -17.23 11.30
N ARG A 559 -7.58 -16.66 10.64
CA ARG A 559 -7.88 -16.89 9.22
C ARG A 559 -8.11 -15.57 8.51
N ILE A 560 -7.58 -15.42 7.30
CA ILE A 560 -7.81 -14.24 6.45
C ILE A 560 -8.48 -14.66 5.14
N TYR A 561 -9.57 -13.98 4.79
CA TYR A 561 -10.31 -14.22 3.55
C TYR A 561 -10.35 -12.97 2.68
N GLY A 562 -9.84 -13.08 1.45
CA GLY A 562 -10.00 -12.04 0.42
C GLY A 562 -11.27 -12.24 -0.42
N GLY A 563 -11.71 -11.16 -1.07
CA GLY A 563 -12.91 -11.15 -1.90
C GLY A 563 -14.22 -11.19 -1.11
N ILE A 564 -14.21 -10.92 0.19
CA ILE A 564 -15.42 -10.95 1.02
C ILE A 564 -15.88 -9.51 1.26
N ARG A 565 -17.01 -9.14 0.66
CA ARG A 565 -17.58 -7.80 0.83
C ARG A 565 -18.43 -7.75 2.09
N PHE A 566 -17.99 -7.01 3.10
CA PHE A 566 -18.81 -6.73 4.28
C PHE A 566 -20.03 -5.88 3.91
N GLY A 567 -21.23 -6.30 4.33
CA GLY A 567 -22.51 -5.75 3.89
C GLY A 567 -23.03 -6.29 2.54
N GLY A 568 -22.31 -7.22 1.91
CA GLY A 568 -22.76 -7.90 0.69
C GLY A 568 -22.67 -9.41 0.80
N THR A 569 -21.43 -9.93 0.81
CA THR A 569 -21.16 -11.36 1.01
C THR A 569 -21.44 -11.79 2.45
N LEU A 570 -21.13 -10.93 3.42
CA LEU A 570 -21.31 -11.19 4.84
C LEU A 570 -21.90 -9.94 5.51
N THR A 571 -23.07 -10.06 6.13
CA THR A 571 -23.67 -8.98 6.95
C THR A 571 -23.30 -9.12 8.42
N ILE A 572 -23.60 -8.08 9.23
CA ILE A 572 -23.47 -8.13 10.69
C ILE A 572 -24.30 -9.29 11.27
N GLU A 573 -25.52 -9.46 10.77
CA GLU A 573 -26.45 -10.47 11.26
C GLU A 573 -25.98 -11.89 10.93
N ASP A 574 -25.33 -12.08 9.78
CA ASP A 574 -24.72 -13.36 9.44
C ASP A 574 -23.50 -13.63 10.31
N ALA A 575 -22.68 -12.60 10.58
CA ALA A 575 -21.52 -12.75 11.45
C ALA A 575 -21.94 -13.26 12.85
N TRP A 576 -22.98 -12.68 13.45
CA TRP A 576 -23.52 -13.16 14.72
C TRP A 576 -24.01 -14.61 14.64
N LYS A 577 -24.76 -14.97 13.60
CA LYS A 577 -25.19 -16.37 13.36
C LYS A 577 -24.03 -17.33 13.10
N MET A 578 -22.90 -16.83 12.62
CA MET A 578 -21.69 -17.62 12.42
C MET A 578 -20.90 -17.88 13.71
N GLY A 579 -21.26 -17.22 14.82
CA GLY A 579 -20.64 -17.41 16.12
C GLY A 579 -19.47 -16.45 16.39
N PHE A 580 -19.50 -15.27 15.76
CA PHE A 580 -18.65 -14.16 16.19
C PHE A 580 -19.22 -13.50 17.44
N ASP A 581 -18.36 -13.19 18.40
CA ASP A 581 -18.72 -12.50 19.64
C ASP A 581 -18.56 -10.99 19.49
N HIS A 582 -17.67 -10.54 18.60
CA HIS A 582 -17.37 -9.13 18.37
C HIS A 582 -17.04 -8.82 16.89
N LEU A 583 -17.33 -7.60 16.46
CA LEU A 583 -16.96 -7.07 15.14
C LEU A 583 -16.08 -5.82 15.29
N ALA A 584 -15.02 -5.76 14.51
CA ALA A 584 -14.11 -4.62 14.41
C ALA A 584 -14.03 -4.12 12.96
N ILE A 585 -14.44 -2.87 12.73
CA ILE A 585 -14.44 -2.24 11.40
C ILE A 585 -13.12 -1.47 11.21
N ALA A 586 -12.26 -1.99 10.35
CA ALA A 586 -11.02 -1.37 9.88
C ALA A 586 -11.04 -1.18 8.35
N ALA A 587 -12.21 -0.81 7.81
CA ALA A 587 -12.49 -0.75 6.38
C ALA A 587 -11.80 0.41 5.65
N GLY A 588 -11.20 1.34 6.39
CA GLY A 588 -10.33 2.39 5.89
C GLY A 588 -11.05 3.49 5.11
N ALA A 589 -10.37 4.05 4.11
CA ALA A 589 -10.90 5.09 3.25
C ALA A 589 -11.97 4.58 2.27
N GLY A 590 -13.04 5.37 2.12
CA GLY A 590 -14.17 5.16 1.22
C GLY A 590 -14.11 6.07 -0.01
N LYS A 591 -15.20 6.82 -0.26
CA LYS A 591 -15.42 7.55 -1.53
C LYS A 591 -14.39 8.66 -1.79
N PRO A 592 -13.89 8.83 -3.03
CA PRO A 592 -13.01 9.94 -3.39
C PRO A 592 -13.79 11.24 -3.58
N THR A 593 -13.15 12.37 -3.28
CA THR A 593 -13.74 13.70 -3.43
C THR A 593 -13.89 14.07 -4.91
N ILE A 594 -15.11 14.45 -5.31
CA ILE A 594 -15.39 14.96 -6.66
C ILE A 594 -15.26 16.49 -6.64
N ILE A 595 -14.27 17.02 -7.36
CA ILE A 595 -14.08 18.47 -7.51
C ILE A 595 -15.11 19.09 -8.47
N GLY A 596 -15.50 20.34 -8.21
CA GLY A 596 -16.34 21.12 -9.13
C GLY A 596 -15.53 21.60 -10.33
N MET A 597 -15.60 20.87 -11.44
CA MET A 597 -14.98 21.20 -12.72
C MET A 597 -15.93 20.79 -13.84
N LYS A 598 -16.16 21.65 -14.84
CA LYS A 598 -16.97 21.30 -16.01
C LYS A 598 -16.26 20.18 -16.79
N ASN A 599 -17.01 19.19 -17.28
CA ASN A 599 -16.48 18.03 -18.00
C ASN A 599 -15.56 17.10 -17.17
N ASN A 600 -15.74 16.99 -15.86
CA ASN A 600 -14.87 16.21 -14.94
C ASN A 600 -14.79 14.69 -15.21
N LEU A 601 -15.60 14.12 -16.10
CA LEU A 601 -15.58 12.69 -16.47
C LEU A 601 -15.51 12.45 -17.98
N ILE A 602 -15.01 13.41 -18.78
CA ILE A 602 -14.73 13.11 -20.19
C ILE A 602 -13.57 12.12 -20.33
N ARG A 603 -13.47 11.48 -21.49
CA ARG A 603 -12.46 10.45 -21.76
C ARG A 603 -11.04 11.02 -21.55
N GLY A 604 -10.22 10.30 -20.79
CA GLY A 604 -8.87 10.70 -20.37
C GLY A 604 -8.78 11.29 -18.96
N ILE A 605 -9.91 11.52 -18.27
CA ILE A 605 -9.92 11.92 -16.86
C ILE A 605 -10.25 10.72 -15.97
N ARG A 606 -9.48 10.54 -14.90
CA ARG A 606 -9.65 9.49 -13.88
C ARG A 606 -9.48 10.07 -12.48
N LYS A 607 -9.97 9.33 -11.47
CA LYS A 607 -9.58 9.62 -10.08
C LYS A 607 -8.25 8.95 -9.80
N ALA A 608 -7.46 9.52 -8.88
CA ALA A 608 -6.17 8.95 -8.52
C ALA A 608 -6.30 7.54 -7.93
N SER A 609 -7.36 7.29 -7.15
CA SER A 609 -7.65 5.95 -6.64
C SER A 609 -7.93 4.93 -7.75
N ASP A 610 -8.67 5.29 -8.81
CA ASP A 610 -8.83 4.45 -10.01
C ASP A 610 -7.47 4.10 -10.62
N PHE A 611 -6.63 5.11 -10.90
CA PHE A 611 -5.32 4.90 -11.52
C PHE A 611 -4.40 4.02 -10.66
N LEU A 612 -4.21 4.35 -9.37
CA LEU A 612 -3.30 3.62 -8.50
C LEU A 612 -3.78 2.19 -8.25
N MET A 613 -5.08 1.97 -8.01
CA MET A 613 -5.62 0.63 -7.84
C MET A 613 -5.55 -0.19 -9.13
N ALA A 614 -5.81 0.42 -10.29
CA ALA A 614 -5.66 -0.26 -11.58
C ALA A 614 -4.20 -0.63 -11.84
N LEU A 615 -3.26 0.25 -11.55
CA LEU A 615 -1.83 0.00 -11.74
C LEU A 615 -1.31 -1.09 -10.79
N GLN A 616 -1.55 -0.91 -9.50
CA GLN A 616 -0.96 -1.72 -8.44
C GLN A 616 -1.65 -3.08 -8.29
N LEU A 617 -2.98 -3.14 -8.10
CA LEU A 617 -3.67 -4.41 -7.81
C LEU A 617 -3.75 -5.38 -8.99
N THR A 618 -3.57 -4.91 -10.21
CA THR A 618 -3.61 -5.76 -11.40
C THR A 618 -2.23 -6.09 -11.97
N GLY A 619 -1.19 -5.44 -11.42
CA GLY A 619 0.16 -5.50 -11.96
C GLY A 619 0.26 -4.99 -13.41
N ALA A 620 -0.46 -3.93 -13.80
CA ALA A 620 -0.44 -3.42 -15.17
C ALA A 620 0.98 -3.04 -15.65
N PHE A 621 1.82 -2.59 -14.72
CA PHE A 621 3.24 -2.27 -14.95
C PHE A 621 4.13 -3.50 -15.18
N LYS A 622 3.68 -4.71 -14.82
CA LYS A 622 4.47 -5.92 -15.03
C LYS A 622 4.58 -6.24 -16.51
N ARG A 623 5.76 -6.69 -16.93
CA ARG A 623 6.04 -7.08 -18.32
C ARG A 623 5.23 -8.32 -18.74
N ASP A 624 5.05 -9.27 -17.83
CA ASP A 624 4.35 -10.54 -18.03
C ASP A 624 2.82 -10.46 -17.87
N SER A 625 2.26 -9.32 -17.47
CA SER A 625 0.81 -9.15 -17.22
C SER A 625 0.02 -8.83 -18.50
N LEU A 626 -1.18 -9.39 -18.66
CA LEU A 626 -2.11 -9.05 -19.76
C LEU A 626 -3.02 -7.84 -19.45
N THR A 627 -2.97 -7.29 -18.24
CA THR A 627 -3.84 -6.19 -17.81
C THR A 627 -3.64 -4.92 -18.63
N ASN A 628 -4.74 -4.21 -18.88
CA ASN A 628 -4.80 -3.00 -19.68
C ASN A 628 -5.03 -1.75 -18.81
N LEU A 629 -4.06 -0.84 -18.79
CA LEU A 629 -4.20 0.51 -18.23
C LEU A 629 -3.65 1.51 -19.23
N GLN A 630 -4.52 2.23 -19.93
CA GLN A 630 -4.09 3.16 -20.97
C GLN A 630 -3.95 4.59 -20.42
N VAL A 631 -2.74 5.14 -20.56
CA VAL A 631 -2.44 6.57 -20.34
C VAL A 631 -1.77 7.19 -21.56
N ARG A 632 -1.90 8.51 -21.69
CA ARG A 632 -1.38 9.34 -22.79
C ARG A 632 -0.77 10.62 -22.23
N LEU A 633 0.31 11.10 -22.86
CA LEU A 633 0.98 12.36 -22.51
C LEU A 633 0.55 13.51 -23.43
N PRO A 634 0.66 14.79 -23.00
CA PRO A 634 1.01 15.24 -21.64
C PRO A 634 -0.01 14.85 -20.58
N ALA A 635 0.41 14.78 -19.32
CA ALA A 635 -0.47 14.41 -18.20
C ALA A 635 -0.49 15.44 -17.08
N ILE A 636 -1.65 15.58 -16.44
CA ILE A 636 -1.87 16.48 -15.30
C ILE A 636 -2.39 15.68 -14.10
N VAL A 637 -1.83 15.93 -12.92
CA VAL A 637 -2.33 15.44 -11.64
C VAL A 637 -2.84 16.61 -10.82
N ILE A 638 -4.08 16.56 -10.34
CA ILE A 638 -4.69 17.64 -9.54
C ILE A 638 -4.69 17.22 -8.07
N GLY A 639 -3.91 17.90 -7.23
CA GLY A 639 -3.87 17.64 -5.78
C GLY A 639 -2.50 17.88 -5.16
N GLY A 640 -2.45 18.26 -3.88
CA GLY A 640 -1.21 18.58 -3.15
C GLY A 640 -0.87 17.63 -2.00
N GLY A 641 -1.55 16.48 -1.90
CA GLY A 641 -1.26 15.45 -0.90
C GLY A 641 -0.35 14.35 -1.45
N LEU A 642 0.02 13.37 -0.60
CA LEU A 642 0.84 12.23 -1.00
C LEU A 642 0.25 11.44 -2.17
N THR A 643 -1.07 11.22 -2.20
CA THR A 643 -1.74 10.57 -3.33
C THR A 643 -1.45 11.28 -4.67
N GLY A 644 -1.32 12.61 -4.67
CA GLY A 644 -0.94 13.37 -5.87
C GLY A 644 0.52 13.13 -6.28
N ILE A 645 1.43 13.10 -5.29
CA ILE A 645 2.85 12.80 -5.50
C ILE A 645 3.04 11.38 -6.06
N ASP A 646 2.43 10.40 -5.41
CA ASP A 646 2.45 8.99 -5.82
C ASP A 646 1.85 8.84 -7.23
N THR A 647 0.70 9.47 -7.51
CA THR A 647 0.10 9.43 -8.87
C THR A 647 1.01 10.03 -9.94
N ALA A 648 1.68 11.15 -9.65
CA ALA A 648 2.54 11.85 -10.62
C ALA A 648 3.80 11.03 -10.95
N THR A 649 4.50 10.54 -9.92
CA THR A 649 5.72 9.73 -10.07
C THR A 649 5.44 8.39 -10.75
N GLU A 650 4.34 7.73 -10.40
CA GLU A 650 3.92 6.48 -11.03
C GLU A 650 3.51 6.68 -12.49
N LEU A 651 2.82 7.76 -12.83
CA LEU A 651 2.46 8.06 -14.23
C LEU A 651 3.71 8.34 -15.07
N MET A 652 4.68 9.08 -14.52
CA MET A 652 5.98 9.35 -15.13
C MET A 652 6.75 8.05 -15.43
N ALA A 653 6.76 7.10 -14.50
CA ALA A 653 7.43 5.80 -14.66
C ALA A 653 6.64 4.79 -15.51
N TYR A 654 5.30 4.82 -15.45
CA TYR A 654 4.43 3.86 -16.14
C TYR A 654 4.44 4.07 -17.66
N TYR A 655 4.46 5.32 -18.12
CA TYR A 655 4.30 5.61 -19.55
C TYR A 655 5.38 4.92 -20.42
N PRO A 656 6.70 5.01 -20.11
CA PRO A 656 7.74 4.25 -20.81
C PRO A 656 7.49 2.74 -20.82
N VAL A 657 7.06 2.16 -19.69
CA VAL A 657 6.78 0.73 -19.55
C VAL A 657 5.61 0.31 -20.46
N GLN A 658 4.53 1.09 -20.49
CA GLN A 658 3.36 0.83 -21.34
C GLN A 658 3.75 0.80 -22.82
N VAL A 659 4.47 1.82 -23.30
CA VAL A 659 4.80 1.94 -24.73
C VAL A 659 5.84 0.90 -25.17
N GLU A 660 6.81 0.57 -24.32
CA GLU A 660 7.78 -0.49 -24.58
C GLU A 660 7.11 -1.87 -24.65
N LYS A 661 6.22 -2.17 -23.69
CA LYS A 661 5.40 -3.39 -23.69
C LYS A 661 4.50 -3.47 -24.92
N THR A 662 3.95 -2.34 -25.35
CA THR A 662 3.12 -2.24 -26.57
C THR A 662 3.95 -2.55 -27.82
N LEU A 663 5.15 -1.97 -27.95
CA LEU A 663 6.05 -2.22 -29.07
C LEU A 663 6.48 -3.69 -29.14
N LEU A 664 6.86 -4.28 -28.00
CA LEU A 664 7.27 -5.69 -27.95
C LEU A 664 6.16 -6.62 -28.48
N ARG A 665 4.93 -6.44 -27.99
CA ARG A 665 3.77 -7.23 -28.44
C ARG A 665 3.44 -6.98 -29.91
N HIS A 666 3.56 -5.73 -30.36
CA HIS A 666 3.36 -5.38 -31.76
C HIS A 666 4.30 -6.18 -32.67
N GLU A 667 5.60 -6.17 -32.39
CA GLU A 667 6.60 -6.86 -33.21
C GLU A 667 6.35 -8.37 -33.26
N GLN A 668 5.99 -8.98 -32.13
CA GLN A 668 5.60 -10.39 -32.06
C GLN A 668 4.34 -10.68 -32.90
N LEU A 669 3.31 -9.84 -32.78
CA LEU A 669 2.08 -9.97 -33.55
C LEU A 669 2.31 -9.77 -35.05
N VAL A 670 3.13 -8.80 -35.44
CA VAL A 670 3.46 -8.53 -36.85
C VAL A 670 4.26 -9.69 -37.45
N ALA A 671 5.21 -10.26 -36.70
CA ALA A 671 5.96 -11.43 -37.14
C ALA A 671 5.05 -12.63 -37.43
N GLU A 672 3.95 -12.78 -36.69
CA GLU A 672 3.02 -13.91 -36.84
C GLU A 672 1.86 -13.65 -37.82
N LEU A 673 1.34 -12.41 -37.91
CA LEU A 673 0.08 -12.08 -38.60
C LEU A 673 0.22 -11.07 -39.74
N GLY A 674 1.36 -10.38 -39.84
CA GLY A 674 1.54 -9.22 -40.71
C GLY A 674 0.93 -7.92 -40.15
N GLU A 675 1.55 -6.79 -40.49
CA GLU A 675 1.19 -5.46 -39.94
C GLU A 675 -0.22 -5.01 -40.33
N GLU A 676 -0.64 -5.25 -41.57
CA GLU A 676 -1.97 -4.88 -42.05
C GLU A 676 -3.08 -5.54 -41.21
N THR A 677 -2.93 -6.83 -40.91
CA THR A 677 -3.88 -7.59 -40.07
C THR A 677 -3.97 -7.04 -38.65
N VAL A 678 -2.81 -6.68 -38.05
CA VAL A 678 -2.76 -6.12 -36.70
C VAL A 678 -3.46 -4.77 -36.65
N LEU A 679 -3.17 -3.89 -37.61
CA LEU A 679 -3.71 -2.53 -37.65
C LEU A 679 -5.18 -2.47 -38.08
N ALA A 680 -5.68 -3.43 -38.86
CA ALA A 680 -7.07 -3.46 -39.34
C ALA A 680 -8.12 -3.58 -38.22
N ARG A 681 -7.71 -3.98 -37.01
CA ARG A 681 -8.58 -4.08 -35.82
C ARG A 681 -8.91 -2.73 -35.17
N LEU A 682 -8.13 -1.70 -35.50
CA LEU A 682 -8.20 -0.39 -34.87
C LEU A 682 -8.94 0.59 -35.79
N ASP A 683 -9.85 1.38 -35.21
CA ASP A 683 -10.45 2.51 -35.91
C ASP A 683 -9.42 3.64 -36.11
N PRO A 684 -9.70 4.69 -36.92
CA PRO A 684 -8.72 5.73 -37.21
C PRO A 684 -8.15 6.45 -35.97
N GLU A 685 -8.96 6.65 -34.92
CA GLU A 685 -8.53 7.29 -33.68
C GLU A 685 -7.64 6.37 -32.86
N GLU A 686 -8.05 5.12 -32.72
CA GLU A 686 -7.32 4.06 -32.03
C GLU A 686 -5.97 3.81 -32.70
N LYS A 687 -5.94 3.75 -34.03
CA LYS A 687 -4.74 3.59 -34.84
C LYS A 687 -3.78 4.74 -34.63
N ALA A 688 -4.25 5.99 -34.62
CA ALA A 688 -3.40 7.16 -34.34
C ALA A 688 -2.74 7.06 -32.95
N THR A 689 -3.52 6.70 -31.93
CA THR A 689 -3.00 6.50 -30.56
C THR A 689 -1.97 5.37 -30.50
N TYR A 690 -2.26 4.25 -31.15
CA TYR A 690 -1.36 3.09 -31.19
C TYR A 690 -0.04 3.40 -31.90
N LEU A 691 -0.09 4.10 -33.04
CA LEU A 691 1.11 4.52 -33.75
C LEU A 691 2.01 5.44 -32.91
N THR A 692 1.41 6.38 -32.16
CA THR A 692 2.16 7.19 -31.18
C THR A 692 2.82 6.31 -30.11
N PHE A 693 2.13 5.28 -29.60
CA PHE A 693 2.74 4.34 -28.64
C PHE A 693 3.90 3.57 -29.27
N LEU A 694 3.80 3.14 -30.53
CA LEU A 694 4.91 2.47 -31.22
C LEU A 694 6.10 3.40 -31.43
N GLU A 695 5.86 4.65 -31.83
CA GLU A 695 6.90 5.68 -31.96
C GLU A 695 7.63 5.90 -30.63
N HIS A 696 6.88 6.14 -29.56
CA HIS A 696 7.45 6.37 -28.25
C HIS A 696 8.15 5.11 -27.70
N GLY A 697 7.61 3.92 -27.97
CA GLY A 697 8.24 2.65 -27.61
C GLY A 697 9.61 2.46 -28.30
N ARG A 698 9.73 2.88 -29.56
CA ARG A 698 11.03 2.83 -30.29
C ARG A 698 12.02 3.82 -29.69
N ALA A 699 11.56 5.02 -29.32
CA ALA A 699 12.40 6.01 -28.64
C ALA A 699 12.89 5.54 -27.26
N VAL A 700 12.02 4.89 -26.47
CA VAL A 700 12.39 4.26 -25.19
C VAL A 700 13.46 3.20 -25.41
N ARG A 701 13.28 2.30 -26.39
CA ARG A 701 14.26 1.26 -26.71
C ARG A 701 15.60 1.87 -27.14
N ALA A 702 15.58 2.87 -28.03
CA ALA A 702 16.78 3.56 -28.50
C ALA A 702 17.54 4.25 -27.35
N GLU A 703 16.82 4.88 -26.42
CA GLU A 703 17.41 5.47 -25.21
C GLU A 703 18.06 4.42 -24.32
N ARG A 704 17.41 3.26 -24.12
CA ARG A 704 18.02 2.15 -23.38
C ARG A 704 19.31 1.65 -24.04
N GLU A 705 19.31 1.51 -25.37
CA GLU A 705 20.47 1.05 -26.13
C GLU A 705 21.63 2.05 -26.05
N SER A 706 21.36 3.35 -26.22
CA SER A 706 22.36 4.43 -26.05
C SER A 706 22.88 4.49 -24.62
N ALA A 707 22.00 4.50 -23.62
CA ALA A 707 22.39 4.54 -22.21
C ALA A 707 23.28 3.35 -21.82
N LYS A 708 22.96 2.15 -22.32
CA LYS A 708 23.78 0.95 -22.13
C LYS A 708 25.14 1.08 -22.81
N ALA A 709 25.19 1.60 -24.04
CA ALA A 709 26.46 1.81 -24.76
C ALA A 709 27.37 2.84 -24.05
N GLU A 710 26.77 3.81 -23.35
CA GLU A 710 27.46 4.87 -22.61
C GLU A 710 27.72 4.53 -21.14
N GLY A 711 27.20 3.40 -20.62
CA GLY A 711 27.35 3.01 -19.22
C GLY A 711 26.59 3.88 -18.23
N ARG A 712 25.47 4.49 -18.64
CA ARG A 712 24.62 5.36 -17.79
C ARG A 712 23.21 4.80 -17.63
N ALA A 713 22.44 5.37 -16.70
CA ALA A 713 21.01 5.11 -16.61
C ALA A 713 20.25 5.74 -17.79
N PRO A 714 19.13 5.14 -18.25
CA PRO A 714 18.33 5.69 -19.34
C PRO A 714 17.61 6.98 -18.91
N ASP A 715 17.68 8.01 -19.73
CA ASP A 715 17.05 9.31 -19.46
C ASP A 715 15.62 9.35 -20.05
N PHE A 716 14.70 8.70 -19.34
CA PHE A 716 13.28 8.80 -19.67
C PHE A 716 12.66 10.13 -19.28
N ILE A 717 13.31 10.92 -18.40
CA ILE A 717 12.84 12.23 -18.01
C ILE A 717 12.82 13.16 -19.21
N ARG A 718 13.91 13.18 -19.98
CA ARG A 718 14.01 13.93 -21.24
C ARG A 718 12.95 13.51 -22.25
N LEU A 719 12.74 12.21 -22.45
CA LEU A 719 11.74 11.71 -23.40
C LEU A 719 10.32 12.12 -22.98
N VAL A 720 9.94 11.86 -21.73
CA VAL A 720 8.59 12.17 -21.23
C VAL A 720 8.34 13.68 -21.25
N ARG A 721 9.32 14.51 -20.88
CA ARG A 721 9.24 15.97 -21.03
C ARG A 721 9.08 16.40 -22.49
N GLY A 722 9.78 15.73 -23.43
CA GLY A 722 9.63 15.93 -24.87
C GLY A 722 8.22 15.64 -25.38
N TRP A 723 7.49 14.73 -24.72
CA TRP A 723 6.08 14.43 -25.00
C TRP A 723 5.09 15.25 -24.16
N GLY A 724 5.58 16.33 -23.52
CA GLY A 724 4.80 17.30 -22.76
C GLY A 724 4.80 17.07 -21.24
N GLY A 725 5.37 15.97 -20.76
CA GLY A 725 5.65 15.74 -19.34
C GLY A 725 4.46 15.37 -18.46
N VAL A 726 4.74 15.31 -17.15
CA VAL A 726 3.76 15.10 -16.08
C VAL A 726 3.85 16.28 -15.12
N SER A 727 2.73 16.98 -14.93
CA SER A 727 2.63 18.16 -14.06
C SER A 727 1.65 17.92 -12.91
N LEU A 728 2.06 18.24 -11.68
CA LEU A 728 1.21 18.26 -10.51
C LEU A 728 0.72 19.70 -10.28
N VAL A 729 -0.60 19.89 -10.32
CA VAL A 729 -1.24 21.20 -10.22
C VAL A 729 -1.97 21.30 -8.89
N TYR A 730 -1.73 22.38 -8.15
CA TYR A 730 -2.32 22.63 -6.85
C TYR A 730 -2.89 24.03 -6.72
N ARG A 731 -4.03 24.16 -6.05
CA ARG A 731 -4.77 25.43 -5.93
C ARG A 731 -4.11 26.45 -4.99
N ARG A 732 -3.15 26.04 -4.16
CA ARG A 732 -2.39 26.92 -3.23
C ARG A 732 -0.89 26.85 -3.54
N GLY A 733 -0.07 27.49 -2.71
CA GLY A 733 1.38 27.28 -2.76
C GLY A 733 1.77 25.86 -2.36
N LEU A 734 2.88 25.37 -2.88
CA LEU A 734 3.46 24.07 -2.55
C LEU A 734 3.79 23.98 -1.05
N THR A 735 4.29 25.07 -0.44
CA THR A 735 4.58 25.15 1.00
C THR A 735 3.34 24.99 1.89
N GLU A 736 2.15 25.29 1.36
CA GLU A 736 0.87 25.10 2.05
C GLU A 736 0.29 23.69 1.85
N SER A 737 0.86 22.91 0.92
CA SER A 737 0.36 21.58 0.59
C SER A 737 0.57 20.58 1.75
N PRO A 738 -0.34 19.61 1.94
CA PRO A 738 -0.13 18.54 2.90
C PRO A 738 1.16 17.73 2.63
N ALA A 739 1.50 17.50 1.36
CA ALA A 739 2.74 16.80 1.01
C ALA A 739 3.97 17.55 1.51
N TYR A 740 4.08 18.86 1.29
CA TYR A 740 5.21 19.63 1.79
C TYR A 740 5.25 19.68 3.32
N ARG A 741 4.10 19.96 3.96
CA ARG A 741 4.06 20.12 5.42
C ARG A 741 4.43 18.82 6.12
N LEU A 742 3.77 17.73 5.74
CA LEU A 742 3.90 16.45 6.43
C LEU A 742 5.08 15.62 5.90
N ASN A 743 5.42 15.73 4.60
CA ASN A 743 6.32 14.80 3.89
C ASN A 743 7.15 15.52 2.79
N HIS A 744 7.81 16.64 3.10
CA HIS A 744 8.63 17.39 2.14
C HIS A 744 9.74 16.55 1.47
N GLU A 745 10.15 15.47 2.13
CA GLU A 745 11.07 14.47 1.62
C GLU A 745 10.52 13.84 0.32
N GLU A 746 9.22 13.53 0.26
CA GLU A 746 8.57 12.97 -0.93
C GLU A 746 8.35 14.01 -2.04
N VAL A 747 8.18 15.29 -1.67
CA VAL A 747 8.15 16.39 -2.65
C VAL A 747 9.52 16.52 -3.33
N SER A 748 10.61 16.45 -2.55
CA SER A 748 11.97 16.50 -3.08
C SER A 748 12.22 15.35 -4.06
N LYS A 749 11.78 14.14 -3.72
CA LYS A 749 11.94 12.94 -4.55
C LYS A 749 11.13 12.99 -5.85
N ALA A 750 9.94 13.58 -5.82
CA ALA A 750 9.17 13.84 -7.03
C ALA A 750 9.88 14.83 -7.98
N LEU A 751 10.50 15.87 -7.43
CA LEU A 751 11.28 16.83 -8.23
C LEU A 751 12.54 16.18 -8.83
N GLU A 752 13.22 15.31 -8.08
CA GLU A 752 14.34 14.49 -8.57
C GLU A 752 13.90 13.60 -9.75
N GLU A 753 12.67 13.07 -9.75
CA GLU A 753 12.11 12.31 -10.89
C GLU A 753 11.59 13.19 -12.05
N GLY A 754 11.81 14.51 -11.96
CA GLY A 754 11.53 15.45 -13.03
C GLY A 754 10.09 15.94 -13.10
N ILE A 755 9.26 15.67 -12.09
CA ILE A 755 7.88 16.17 -11.96
C ILE A 755 7.89 17.70 -11.82
N ARG A 756 7.01 18.37 -12.55
CA ARG A 756 6.80 19.83 -12.44
C ARG A 756 5.62 20.13 -11.52
N PHE A 757 5.77 21.12 -10.66
CA PHE A 757 4.71 21.59 -9.78
C PHE A 757 4.18 22.92 -10.28
N ILE A 758 2.86 23.07 -10.30
CA ILE A 758 2.19 24.29 -10.74
C ILE A 758 1.29 24.76 -9.62
N GLU A 759 1.73 25.83 -8.98
CA GLU A 759 1.11 26.39 -7.79
C GLU A 759 -0.08 27.30 -8.16
N ARG A 760 -0.95 27.58 -7.18
CA ARG A 760 -2.02 28.61 -7.30
C ARG A 760 -2.93 28.47 -8.51
N MET A 761 -3.25 27.24 -8.93
CA MET A 761 -4.15 26.99 -10.06
C MET A 761 -5.34 26.12 -9.63
N SER A 762 -6.57 26.63 -9.83
CA SER A 762 -7.80 25.86 -9.57
C SER A 762 -8.43 25.44 -10.90
N PRO A 763 -8.76 24.14 -11.09
CA PRO A 763 -9.37 23.68 -12.33
C PRO A 763 -10.78 24.21 -12.50
N VAL A 764 -11.14 24.59 -13.72
CA VAL A 764 -12.46 25.17 -14.07
C VAL A 764 -13.19 24.28 -15.08
N GLU A 765 -12.50 23.87 -16.15
CA GLU A 765 -13.10 23.11 -17.24
C GLU A 765 -12.08 22.16 -17.87
N ALA A 766 -12.51 20.94 -18.17
CA ALA A 766 -11.80 20.08 -19.09
C ALA A 766 -12.26 20.32 -20.53
N LEU A 767 -11.32 20.71 -21.38
CA LEU A 767 -11.57 21.01 -22.78
C LEU A 767 -11.46 19.71 -23.59
N ALA A 768 -12.52 19.39 -24.32
CA ALA A 768 -12.56 18.22 -25.20
C ALA A 768 -11.93 18.51 -26.57
N ASP A 769 -11.37 17.48 -27.20
CA ASP A 769 -11.08 17.44 -28.63
C ASP A 769 -12.34 17.10 -29.45
N GLU A 770 -12.18 17.04 -30.78
CA GLU A 770 -13.23 16.68 -31.74
C GLU A 770 -13.84 15.29 -31.50
N LYS A 771 -13.17 14.42 -30.73
CA LYS A 771 -13.62 13.06 -30.41
C LYS A 771 -14.15 12.95 -28.98
N GLY A 772 -14.22 14.05 -28.21
CA GLY A 772 -14.71 14.05 -26.84
C GLY A 772 -13.71 13.61 -25.78
N ALA A 773 -12.43 13.42 -26.14
CA ALA A 773 -11.36 13.16 -25.18
C ALA A 773 -10.73 14.48 -24.68
N VAL A 774 -10.15 14.48 -23.48
CA VAL A 774 -9.47 15.66 -22.95
C VAL A 774 -8.29 16.06 -23.84
N ARG A 775 -8.25 17.33 -24.26
CA ARG A 775 -7.12 17.94 -24.96
C ARG A 775 -6.33 18.93 -24.10
N ALA A 776 -6.99 19.55 -23.13
CA ALA A 776 -6.43 20.54 -22.23
C ALA A 776 -7.32 20.73 -21.00
N LEU A 777 -6.77 21.30 -19.95
CA LEU A 777 -7.51 21.83 -18.82
C LEU A 777 -7.42 23.35 -18.77
N ARG A 778 -8.54 24.01 -18.50
CA ARG A 778 -8.61 25.42 -18.17
C ARG A 778 -8.56 25.58 -16.65
N PHE A 779 -7.60 26.35 -16.18
CA PHE A 779 -7.42 26.72 -14.79
C PHE A 779 -7.70 28.21 -14.58
N GLU A 780 -8.15 28.57 -13.39
CA GLU A 780 -8.16 29.94 -12.90
C GLU A 780 -6.99 30.13 -11.91
N ARG A 781 -6.25 31.23 -12.06
CA ARG A 781 -5.19 31.60 -11.11
C ARG A 781 -5.80 32.02 -9.79
N MET A 782 -5.26 31.49 -8.70
CA MET A 782 -5.71 31.71 -7.34
C MET A 782 -4.86 32.77 -6.64
N VAL A 783 -5.52 33.77 -6.08
CA VAL A 783 -4.88 34.86 -5.32
C VAL A 783 -5.41 34.89 -3.89
N THR A 784 -4.57 35.31 -2.96
CA THR A 784 -4.99 35.52 -1.57
C THR A 784 -5.52 36.94 -1.44
N LYS A 785 -6.83 37.10 -1.18
CA LYS A 785 -7.49 38.39 -0.88
C LYS A 785 -8.18 38.28 0.47
N ASP A 786 -7.89 39.22 1.38
CA ASP A 786 -8.43 39.22 2.76
C ASP A 786 -8.16 37.92 3.53
N GLY A 787 -6.99 37.31 3.32
CA GLY A 787 -6.64 36.02 3.93
C GLY A 787 -7.39 34.81 3.38
N LYS A 788 -8.28 34.99 2.39
CA LYS A 788 -9.00 33.90 1.72
C LYS A 788 -8.48 33.71 0.30
N LEU A 789 -8.36 32.45 -0.10
CA LEU A 789 -8.04 32.09 -1.47
C LEU A 789 -9.25 32.37 -2.36
N ARG A 790 -9.08 33.19 -3.39
CA ARG A 790 -10.12 33.54 -4.37
C ARG A 790 -9.58 33.43 -5.79
N GLY A 791 -10.49 33.19 -6.74
CA GLY A 791 -10.18 33.28 -8.16
C GLY A 791 -9.78 34.71 -8.54
N SER A 792 -8.78 34.83 -9.41
CA SER A 792 -8.29 36.12 -9.90
C SER A 792 -9.10 36.65 -11.10
N GLY A 793 -9.89 35.80 -11.77
CA GLY A 793 -10.45 36.07 -13.09
C GLY A 793 -9.49 35.83 -14.26
N GLU A 794 -8.23 35.47 -13.99
CA GLU A 794 -7.23 35.14 -15.01
C GLU A 794 -7.21 33.63 -15.27
N PHE A 795 -7.27 33.22 -16.54
CA PHE A 795 -7.40 31.82 -16.93
C PHE A 795 -6.25 31.34 -17.81
N PHE A 796 -5.85 30.09 -17.60
CA PHE A 796 -4.75 29.44 -18.31
C PHE A 796 -5.21 28.10 -18.88
N GLU A 797 -4.83 27.83 -20.13
CA GLU A 797 -5.04 26.52 -20.74
C GLU A 797 -3.75 25.71 -20.69
N MET A 798 -3.86 24.47 -20.22
CA MET A 798 -2.75 23.54 -20.09
C MET A 798 -3.03 22.27 -20.89
N PRO A 799 -2.20 21.89 -21.87
CA PRO A 799 -2.38 20.65 -22.63
C PRO A 799 -2.39 19.41 -21.73
N ALA A 800 -3.34 18.51 -21.96
CA ALA A 800 -3.42 17.23 -21.27
C ALA A 800 -4.09 16.20 -22.17
N ARG A 801 -3.66 14.94 -22.08
CA ARG A 801 -4.32 13.75 -22.66
C ARG A 801 -4.72 12.75 -21.58
N THR A 802 -4.10 12.85 -20.40
CA THR A 802 -4.49 12.14 -19.17
C THR A 802 -4.57 13.13 -18.01
N VAL A 803 -5.64 13.05 -17.23
CA VAL A 803 -5.83 13.85 -16.01
C VAL A 803 -6.17 12.92 -14.86
N CYS A 804 -5.43 12.98 -13.75
CA CYS A 804 -5.74 12.25 -12.53
C CYS A 804 -6.11 13.21 -11.39
N VAL A 805 -7.28 13.01 -10.78
CA VAL A 805 -7.76 13.86 -9.67
C VAL A 805 -7.48 13.20 -8.31
N ALA A 806 -6.63 13.83 -7.49
CA ALA A 806 -6.20 13.41 -6.16
C ALA A 806 -6.67 14.41 -5.08
N ALA A 807 -7.99 14.52 -4.88
CA ALA A 807 -8.61 15.51 -4.01
C ALA A 807 -8.98 14.99 -2.59
N GLY A 808 -8.40 13.87 -2.17
CA GLY A 808 -8.69 13.20 -0.90
C GLY A 808 -9.88 12.22 -0.97
N THR A 809 -10.14 11.55 0.15
CA THR A 809 -11.17 10.52 0.33
C THR A 809 -11.91 10.74 1.66
N ALA A 810 -13.17 10.32 1.73
CA ALA A 810 -13.93 10.22 2.98
C ALA A 810 -13.75 8.83 3.61
N PRO A 811 -13.99 8.62 4.91
CA PRO A 811 -13.99 7.29 5.54
C PRO A 811 -15.05 6.34 4.95
N ASN A 812 -14.83 5.04 5.07
CA ASN A 812 -15.76 4.03 4.58
C ASN A 812 -16.88 3.74 5.59
N VAL A 813 -18.00 4.45 5.47
CA VAL A 813 -19.24 4.24 6.23
C VAL A 813 -20.33 3.54 5.41
N THR A 814 -19.93 2.79 4.38
CA THR A 814 -20.86 2.23 3.37
C THR A 814 -21.93 1.33 3.97
N TYR A 815 -21.63 0.58 5.04
CA TYR A 815 -22.61 -0.31 5.67
C TYR A 815 -23.87 0.44 6.13
N GLU A 816 -23.72 1.61 6.76
CA GLU A 816 -24.86 2.44 7.18
C GLU A 816 -25.68 2.97 5.99
N LYS A 817 -25.04 3.20 4.84
CA LYS A 817 -25.76 3.61 3.62
C LYS A 817 -26.57 2.47 3.01
N GLU A 818 -26.09 1.23 3.14
CA GLU A 818 -26.79 0.04 2.63
C GLU A 818 -27.88 -0.44 3.59
N TYR A 819 -27.65 -0.28 4.90
CA TYR A 819 -28.56 -0.69 5.97
C TYR A 819 -28.82 0.50 6.93
N PRO A 820 -29.60 1.51 6.51
CA PRO A 820 -29.85 2.70 7.32
C PRO A 820 -30.43 2.37 8.70
N GLY A 821 -29.91 3.03 9.74
CA GLY A 821 -30.30 2.85 11.14
C GLY A 821 -29.44 1.81 11.89
N THR A 822 -28.37 1.29 11.28
CA THR A 822 -27.44 0.37 11.95
C THR A 822 -26.47 1.14 12.86
N PHE A 823 -25.94 2.25 12.36
CA PHE A 823 -24.95 3.09 13.02
C PHE A 823 -25.36 4.56 12.98
N GLU A 824 -25.22 5.25 14.11
CA GLU A 824 -25.27 6.71 14.14
C GLU A 824 -23.98 7.28 13.54
N LEU A 825 -24.12 8.26 12.66
CA LEU A 825 -23.01 9.04 12.12
C LEU A 825 -22.88 10.37 12.88
N ASP A 826 -21.72 11.00 12.77
CA ASP A 826 -21.49 12.35 13.28
C ASP A 826 -22.40 13.40 12.61
N GLU A 827 -22.35 14.64 13.07
CA GLU A 827 -23.20 15.73 12.56
C GLU A 827 -22.96 16.02 11.07
N ASN A 828 -21.75 15.73 10.57
CA ASN A 828 -21.37 15.92 9.17
C ASN A 828 -21.70 14.69 8.29
N LYS A 829 -22.16 13.58 8.90
CA LYS A 829 -22.36 12.27 8.26
C LYS A 829 -21.08 11.75 7.59
N GLU A 830 -19.93 12.07 8.17
CA GLU A 830 -18.62 11.66 7.68
C GLU A 830 -18.15 10.40 8.41
N TYR A 831 -18.05 10.45 9.74
CA TYR A 831 -17.56 9.34 10.56
C TYR A 831 -18.70 8.65 11.35
N PHE A 832 -18.42 7.44 11.85
CA PHE A 832 -19.25 6.84 12.89
C PHE A 832 -19.21 7.71 14.14
N ARG A 833 -20.37 7.89 14.81
CA ARG A 833 -20.41 8.55 16.12
C ARG A 833 -19.67 7.68 17.14
N SER A 834 -18.84 8.33 17.96
CA SER A 834 -17.87 7.68 18.85
C SER A 834 -18.47 7.44 20.24
N TYR A 835 -18.26 6.22 20.76
CA TYR A 835 -18.69 5.82 22.09
C TYR A 835 -17.57 5.09 22.84
N GLU A 836 -17.57 5.26 24.16
CA GLU A 836 -16.80 4.46 25.09
C GLU A 836 -17.67 3.44 25.83
N LEU A 837 -17.03 2.39 26.32
CA LEU A 837 -17.67 1.40 27.18
C LEU A 837 -17.70 1.88 28.64
N ALA A 838 -18.89 2.01 29.21
CA ALA A 838 -19.11 2.23 30.63
C ALA A 838 -19.62 0.94 31.30
N GLU A 839 -18.96 0.52 32.38
CA GLU A 839 -19.32 -0.69 33.12
C GLU A 839 -20.41 -0.39 34.16
N SER A 840 -21.41 -1.26 34.24
CA SER A 840 -22.46 -1.24 35.27
C SER A 840 -22.65 -2.65 35.87
N PRO A 841 -23.36 -2.80 36.99
CA PRO A 841 -23.69 -4.11 37.56
C PRO A 841 -24.43 -5.04 36.58
N GLU A 842 -25.15 -4.46 35.61
CA GLU A 842 -25.93 -5.17 34.58
C GLU A 842 -25.12 -5.51 33.31
N GLY A 843 -23.84 -5.13 33.23
CA GLY A 843 -22.95 -5.40 32.10
C GLY A 843 -22.30 -4.13 31.53
N PHE A 844 -22.12 -4.07 30.21
CA PHE A 844 -21.56 -2.91 29.54
C PHE A 844 -22.63 -2.01 28.91
N SER A 845 -22.39 -0.71 28.94
CA SER A 845 -23.19 0.33 28.29
C SER A 845 -22.30 1.24 27.44
N LEU A 846 -22.89 1.99 26.52
CA LEU A 846 -22.17 2.94 25.66
C LEU A 846 -22.42 4.36 26.13
N SER A 847 -21.35 5.14 26.31
CA SER A 847 -21.40 6.58 26.60
C SER A 847 -20.77 7.34 25.44
N GLU A 848 -21.46 8.34 24.91
CA GLU A 848 -20.95 9.13 23.78
C GLU A 848 -19.68 9.89 24.18
N VAL A 849 -18.68 9.86 23.30
CA VAL A 849 -17.44 10.62 23.45
C VAL A 849 -17.31 11.54 22.24
N LYS A 850 -17.10 12.83 22.47
CA LYS A 850 -16.83 13.75 21.38
C LYS A 850 -15.43 13.49 20.83
N PRO A 851 -15.28 13.39 19.50
CA PRO A 851 -13.96 13.34 18.89
C PRO A 851 -13.14 14.55 19.29
N VAL A 852 -11.88 14.31 19.59
CA VAL A 852 -10.87 15.33 19.90
C VAL A 852 -9.74 15.18 18.89
N GLU A 853 -9.21 16.30 18.40
CA GLU A 853 -8.06 16.30 17.48
C GLU A 853 -6.78 15.78 18.15
N ASP A 854 -6.77 15.74 19.47
CA ASP A 854 -5.64 15.33 20.29
C ASP A 854 -5.65 13.81 20.57
N ILE A 855 -4.63 13.10 20.07
CA ILE A 855 -4.44 11.66 20.30
C ILE A 855 -4.21 11.35 21.79
N GLY A 856 -3.69 12.31 22.56
CA GLY A 856 -3.48 12.14 24.01
C GLY A 856 -4.75 12.25 24.86
N ALA A 857 -5.89 12.58 24.26
CA ALA A 857 -7.16 12.71 24.95
C ALA A 857 -8.00 11.42 24.87
N LYS A 858 -8.97 11.30 25.78
CA LYS A 858 -9.85 10.13 25.87
C LYS A 858 -10.66 9.96 24.56
N VAL A 859 -10.52 8.81 23.90
CA VAL A 859 -11.22 8.47 22.64
C VAL A 859 -12.13 7.25 22.82
N GLY A 860 -13.22 7.20 22.04
CA GLY A 860 -14.16 6.07 22.02
C GLY A 860 -13.97 5.19 20.77
N PHE A 861 -13.82 3.88 20.98
CA PHE A 861 -13.60 2.91 19.89
C PHE A 861 -14.87 2.20 19.42
N PHE A 862 -16.03 2.49 20.03
CA PHE A 862 -17.29 1.82 19.70
C PHE A 862 -18.20 2.71 18.87
N THR A 863 -18.89 2.08 17.93
CA THR A 863 -20.03 2.68 17.21
C THR A 863 -21.27 2.70 18.12
N SER A 864 -22.39 3.23 17.63
CA SER A 864 -23.67 3.17 18.35
C SER A 864 -24.30 1.77 18.41
N TYR A 865 -23.73 0.76 17.74
CA TYR A 865 -24.36 -0.56 17.65
C TYR A 865 -24.36 -1.26 19.01
N ARG A 866 -25.57 -1.59 19.48
CA ARG A 866 -25.80 -2.42 20.66
C ARG A 866 -27.06 -3.26 20.46
N LYS A 867 -26.88 -4.58 20.34
CA LYS A 867 -27.99 -5.53 20.20
C LYS A 867 -27.64 -6.85 20.86
N GLU A 868 -28.53 -7.38 21.70
CA GLU A 868 -28.36 -8.70 22.34
C GLU A 868 -27.01 -8.88 23.08
N GLY A 869 -26.45 -7.78 23.61
CA GLY A 869 -25.14 -7.80 24.29
C GLY A 869 -23.93 -7.73 23.36
N HIS A 870 -24.14 -7.66 22.04
CA HIS A 870 -23.09 -7.47 21.05
C HIS A 870 -22.81 -5.99 20.82
N PHE A 871 -21.53 -5.69 20.56
CA PHE A 871 -21.01 -4.36 20.30
C PHE A 871 -20.17 -4.37 19.00
N VAL A 872 -20.03 -3.20 18.36
CA VAL A 872 -19.18 -3.05 17.17
C VAL A 872 -18.21 -1.90 17.38
N SER A 873 -16.94 -2.19 17.15
CA SER A 873 -15.82 -1.24 17.24
C SER A 873 -15.29 -0.81 15.87
N TYR A 874 -14.54 0.28 15.81
CA TYR A 874 -14.00 0.81 14.54
C TYR A 874 -12.62 1.48 14.71
N PHE A 875 -11.80 1.40 13.65
CA PHE A 875 -10.36 1.66 13.69
C PHE A 875 -9.82 2.30 12.40
N GLY A 876 -8.58 2.80 12.45
CA GLY A 876 -7.86 3.32 11.29
C GLY A 876 -8.46 4.60 10.73
N ASP A 877 -8.49 4.73 9.40
CA ASP A 877 -9.10 5.89 8.73
C ASP A 877 -10.61 6.02 8.98
N ASN A 878 -11.28 5.00 9.51
CA ASN A 878 -12.66 5.13 9.98
C ASN A 878 -12.77 5.91 11.30
N HIS A 879 -11.67 6.09 12.03
CA HIS A 879 -11.64 6.81 13.29
C HIS A 879 -11.04 8.22 13.11
N PRO A 880 -11.78 9.31 13.40
CA PRO A 880 -11.37 10.67 13.05
C PRO A 880 -10.02 11.09 13.69
N THR A 881 -9.75 10.68 14.94
CA THR A 881 -8.48 10.96 15.63
C THR A 881 -7.26 10.26 15.01
N TYR A 882 -7.45 9.10 14.37
CA TYR A 882 -6.36 8.27 13.83
C TYR A 882 -6.26 8.30 12.30
N ALA A 883 -7.13 9.06 11.63
CA ALA A 883 -7.16 9.11 10.17
C ALA A 883 -5.93 9.81 9.56
N GLY A 884 -5.44 9.27 8.44
CA GLY A 884 -4.57 9.99 7.50
C GLY A 884 -3.15 9.48 7.33
N ASN A 885 -2.61 8.62 8.21
CA ASN A 885 -1.32 7.96 7.98
C ASN A 885 -1.27 6.53 8.55
N VAL A 886 -0.31 5.74 8.05
CA VAL A 886 -0.18 4.30 8.37
C VAL A 886 0.05 4.07 9.87
N VAL A 887 0.97 4.82 10.48
CA VAL A 887 1.33 4.63 11.89
C VAL A 887 0.18 4.99 12.84
N LYS A 888 -0.63 6.01 12.54
CA LYS A 888 -1.84 6.34 13.31
C LYS A 888 -2.92 5.27 13.17
N ALA A 889 -3.08 4.70 11.97
CA ALA A 889 -3.99 3.58 11.79
C ALA A 889 -3.56 2.36 12.63
N MET A 890 -2.25 2.08 12.71
CA MET A 890 -1.72 1.03 13.59
C MET A 890 -1.89 1.38 15.08
N ALA A 891 -1.68 2.65 15.45
CA ALA A 891 -1.91 3.15 16.81
C ALA A 891 -3.36 2.96 17.27
N SER A 892 -4.33 3.23 16.40
CA SER A 892 -5.74 2.96 16.72
C SER A 892 -6.00 1.52 17.15
N ALA A 893 -5.28 0.56 16.55
CA ALA A 893 -5.38 -0.84 16.93
C ALA A 893 -4.68 -1.12 18.27
N LYS A 894 -3.48 -0.57 18.49
CA LYS A 894 -2.76 -0.64 19.78
C LYS A 894 -3.60 -0.10 20.93
N ASP A 895 -4.27 1.03 20.71
CA ASP A 895 -4.99 1.75 21.74
C ASP A 895 -6.40 1.19 21.98
N GLY A 896 -7.04 0.64 20.94
CA GLY A 896 -8.42 0.15 21.04
C GLY A 896 -8.57 -1.36 21.27
N TYR A 897 -7.56 -2.21 21.00
CA TYR A 897 -7.65 -3.64 21.32
C TYR A 897 -7.90 -3.93 22.82
N PRO A 898 -7.37 -3.15 23.79
CA PRO A 898 -7.64 -3.41 25.21
C PRO A 898 -9.12 -3.24 25.54
N GLU A 899 -9.82 -2.31 24.88
CA GLU A 899 -11.25 -2.09 25.09
C GLU A 899 -12.09 -3.25 24.54
N VAL A 900 -11.68 -3.86 23.43
CA VAL A 900 -12.28 -5.11 22.93
C VAL A 900 -12.03 -6.26 23.90
N ALA A 901 -10.79 -6.42 24.38
CA ALA A 901 -10.45 -7.46 25.36
C ALA A 901 -11.21 -7.30 26.69
N ARG A 902 -11.48 -6.04 27.09
CA ARG A 902 -12.19 -5.71 28.33
C ARG A 902 -13.61 -6.28 28.37
N LEU A 903 -14.29 -6.39 27.23
CA LEU A 903 -15.63 -7.00 27.13
C LEU A 903 -15.67 -8.43 27.70
N TYR A 904 -14.58 -9.18 27.58
CA TYR A 904 -14.52 -10.60 27.96
C TYR A 904 -13.55 -10.88 29.11
N ALA A 905 -12.97 -9.85 29.72
CA ALA A 905 -11.88 -9.99 30.70
C ALA A 905 -12.27 -10.87 31.91
N LYS A 906 -13.51 -10.75 32.42
CA LYS A 906 -14.00 -11.57 33.55
C LYS A 906 -14.06 -13.06 33.19
N GLU A 907 -14.44 -13.39 31.97
CA GLU A 907 -14.56 -14.77 31.49
C GLU A 907 -13.19 -15.37 31.23
N VAL A 908 -12.30 -14.61 30.60
CA VAL A 908 -10.91 -15.03 30.34
C VAL A 908 -10.18 -15.27 31.67
N ALA A 909 -10.37 -14.40 32.66
CA ALA A 909 -9.77 -14.56 33.99
C ALA A 909 -10.26 -15.79 34.76
N ALA A 910 -11.43 -16.34 34.40
CA ALA A 910 -12.00 -17.54 35.02
C ALA A 910 -11.49 -18.85 34.39
N LEU A 911 -10.74 -18.79 33.29
CA LEU A 911 -10.20 -19.98 32.61
C LEU A 911 -8.97 -20.54 33.36
N ASP A 912 -8.92 -21.86 33.54
CA ASP A 912 -7.68 -22.56 33.89
C ASP A 912 -6.94 -22.98 32.62
N PHE A 913 -5.84 -22.29 32.33
CA PHE A 913 -4.97 -22.59 31.19
C PHE A 913 -4.09 -23.84 31.39
N ASN A 914 -4.13 -24.48 32.58
CA ASN A 914 -3.47 -25.76 32.82
C ASN A 914 -4.40 -26.97 32.55
N ASP A 915 -5.71 -26.76 32.39
CA ASP A 915 -6.64 -27.82 31.99
C ASP A 915 -6.52 -28.10 30.48
N GLU A 916 -5.68 -29.08 30.15
CA GLU A 916 -5.39 -29.48 28.77
C GLU A 916 -6.63 -30.01 28.03
N LEU A 917 -7.54 -30.70 28.74
CA LEU A 917 -8.73 -31.26 28.11
C LEU A 917 -9.74 -30.15 27.79
N ALA A 918 -9.91 -29.18 28.68
CA ALA A 918 -10.74 -28.02 28.42
C ALA A 918 -10.18 -27.15 27.29
N GLN A 919 -8.85 -26.98 27.23
CA GLN A 919 -8.21 -26.25 26.13
C GLN A 919 -8.38 -26.97 24.79
N ALA A 920 -8.13 -28.28 24.72
CA ALA A 920 -8.29 -29.05 23.49
C ALA A 920 -9.73 -28.97 22.93
N ARG A 921 -10.75 -28.96 23.81
CA ARG A 921 -12.15 -28.75 23.41
C ARG A 921 -12.41 -27.35 22.84
N ARG A 922 -11.75 -26.32 23.37
CA ARG A 922 -11.84 -24.95 22.82
C ARG A 922 -11.19 -24.90 21.44
N ASP A 923 -10.00 -25.49 21.30
CA ASP A 923 -9.26 -25.52 20.03
C ASP A 923 -10.04 -26.29 18.94
N GLU A 924 -10.69 -27.42 19.31
CA GLU A 924 -11.58 -28.16 18.41
C GLU A 924 -12.78 -27.31 17.95
N LYS A 925 -13.38 -26.53 18.86
CA LYS A 925 -14.45 -25.59 18.50
C LYS A 925 -13.97 -24.51 17.53
N LEU A 926 -12.77 -23.97 17.74
CA LEU A 926 -12.19 -22.99 16.83
C LEU A 926 -11.93 -23.59 15.45
N ALA A 927 -11.35 -24.78 15.39
CA ALA A 927 -11.12 -25.50 14.15
C ALA A 927 -12.44 -25.77 13.40
N ALA A 928 -13.49 -26.18 14.11
CA ALA A 928 -14.82 -26.36 13.54
C ALA A 928 -15.44 -25.04 13.04
N HIS A 929 -15.24 -23.94 13.77
CA HIS A 929 -15.68 -22.60 13.35
C HIS A 929 -14.95 -22.16 12.06
N PHE A 930 -13.63 -22.34 11.97
CA PHE A 930 -12.88 -22.07 10.74
C PHE A 930 -13.31 -22.96 9.58
N GLY A 931 -13.52 -24.27 9.79
CA GLY A 931 -14.02 -25.16 8.75
C GLY A 931 -15.39 -24.74 8.20
N LYS A 932 -16.29 -24.25 9.06
CA LYS A 932 -17.58 -23.68 8.67
C LYS A 932 -17.40 -22.43 7.81
N LEU A 933 -16.46 -21.56 8.15
CA LEU A 933 -16.17 -20.34 7.40
C LEU A 933 -15.48 -20.63 6.06
N ASP A 934 -14.54 -21.58 6.03
CA ASP A 934 -13.89 -22.03 4.80
C ASP A 934 -14.94 -22.53 3.79
N GLU A 935 -15.92 -23.31 4.23
CA GLU A 935 -17.03 -23.76 3.37
C GLU A 935 -17.92 -22.58 2.93
N ALA A 936 -18.20 -21.63 3.82
CA ALA A 936 -19.11 -20.52 3.54
C ALA A 936 -18.52 -19.46 2.60
N LEU A 937 -17.22 -19.18 2.73
CA LEU A 937 -16.57 -17.99 2.15
C LEU A 937 -15.62 -18.30 0.99
N LEU A 938 -15.05 -19.50 0.88
CA LEU A 938 -14.12 -19.82 -0.22
C LEU A 938 -14.87 -20.28 -1.46
N ALA A 939 -14.65 -19.58 -2.58
CA ALA A 939 -15.28 -19.91 -3.85
C ALA A 939 -14.43 -20.88 -4.69
N ARG A 940 -15.09 -21.84 -5.34
CA ARG A 940 -14.47 -22.78 -6.27
C ARG A 940 -15.29 -22.96 -7.53
N VAL A 941 -14.61 -23.15 -8.65
CA VAL A 941 -15.25 -23.48 -9.93
C VAL A 941 -15.84 -24.89 -9.85
N VAL A 942 -17.09 -25.05 -10.27
CA VAL A 942 -17.77 -26.35 -10.38
C VAL A 942 -17.73 -26.83 -11.81
N THR A 943 -18.14 -25.98 -12.75
CA THR A 943 -18.06 -26.26 -14.19
C THR A 943 -18.00 -24.96 -14.99
N VAL A 944 -17.50 -25.07 -16.22
CA VAL A 944 -17.61 -24.02 -17.23
C VAL A 944 -18.36 -24.63 -18.41
N ASN A 945 -19.44 -23.98 -18.87
CA ASN A 945 -20.28 -24.48 -19.95
C ASN A 945 -20.24 -23.52 -21.14
N ARG A 946 -19.99 -24.01 -22.36
CA ARG A 946 -20.11 -23.21 -23.60
C ARG A 946 -21.59 -23.06 -23.95
N LEU A 947 -22.11 -21.83 -23.95
CA LEU A 947 -23.51 -21.56 -24.32
C LEU A 947 -23.64 -21.18 -25.79
N THR A 948 -22.69 -20.40 -26.30
CA THR A 948 -22.60 -19.98 -27.71
C THR A 948 -21.12 -19.94 -28.10
N PRO A 949 -20.76 -19.69 -29.38
CA PRO A 949 -19.35 -19.57 -29.79
C PRO A 949 -18.54 -18.51 -29.03
N THR A 950 -19.19 -17.54 -28.40
CA THR A 950 -18.55 -16.43 -27.67
C THR A 950 -19.06 -16.24 -26.25
N ILE A 951 -19.92 -17.13 -25.74
CA ILE A 951 -20.51 -17.01 -24.40
C ILE A 951 -20.27 -18.30 -23.62
N VAL A 952 -19.76 -18.14 -22.40
CA VAL A 952 -19.62 -19.23 -21.43
C VAL A 952 -20.42 -18.93 -20.16
N GLU A 953 -20.89 -19.98 -19.50
CA GLU A 953 -21.39 -19.94 -18.13
C GLU A 953 -20.30 -20.48 -17.21
N VAL A 954 -19.92 -19.72 -16.19
CA VAL A 954 -19.06 -20.20 -15.10
C VAL A 954 -19.94 -20.46 -13.89
N VAL A 955 -20.02 -21.72 -13.49
CA VAL A 955 -20.73 -22.15 -12.28
C VAL A 955 -19.72 -22.29 -11.15
N VAL A 956 -19.98 -21.61 -10.04
CA VAL A 956 -19.12 -21.63 -8.85
C VAL A 956 -19.91 -22.07 -7.63
N LYS A 957 -19.25 -22.80 -6.72
CA LYS A 957 -19.73 -22.99 -5.35
C LYS A 957 -19.22 -21.81 -4.52
N ALA A 958 -20.12 -20.96 -4.06
CA ALA A 958 -19.86 -19.77 -3.26
C ALA A 958 -21.08 -19.51 -2.35
N PRO A 959 -21.22 -20.23 -1.22
CA PRO A 959 -22.49 -20.32 -0.50
C PRO A 959 -23.07 -18.98 -0.04
N PHE A 960 -22.27 -18.14 0.63
CA PHE A 960 -22.76 -16.85 1.12
C PHE A 960 -23.03 -15.86 -0.02
N ALA A 961 -22.15 -15.84 -1.02
CA ALA A 961 -22.35 -15.03 -2.23
C ALA A 961 -23.68 -15.41 -2.93
N ALA A 962 -24.02 -16.70 -3.01
CA ALA A 962 -25.27 -17.19 -3.59
C ALA A 962 -26.49 -16.92 -2.68
N GLN A 963 -26.33 -17.07 -1.37
CA GLN A 963 -27.41 -16.90 -0.38
C GLN A 963 -27.95 -15.45 -0.38
N HIS A 964 -27.06 -14.46 -0.41
CA HIS A 964 -27.42 -13.04 -0.38
C HIS A 964 -27.76 -12.45 -1.74
N PHE A 965 -27.70 -13.25 -2.81
CA PHE A 965 -28.08 -12.78 -4.14
C PHE A 965 -29.55 -12.38 -4.21
N GLU A 966 -29.78 -11.20 -4.75
CA GLU A 966 -31.06 -10.74 -5.28
C GLU A 966 -30.92 -10.37 -6.77
N PRO A 967 -31.98 -10.54 -7.58
CA PRO A 967 -31.94 -10.21 -9.01
C PRO A 967 -31.44 -8.79 -9.29
N GLY A 968 -30.62 -8.65 -10.34
CA GLY A 968 -30.01 -7.37 -10.74
C GLY A 968 -28.62 -7.13 -10.14
N GLN A 969 -28.28 -7.78 -9.03
CA GLN A 969 -26.94 -7.67 -8.43
C GLN A 969 -25.88 -8.40 -9.25
N PHE A 970 -24.62 -8.03 -9.00
CA PHE A 970 -23.48 -8.59 -9.73
C PHE A 970 -22.29 -8.86 -8.80
N TYR A 971 -21.27 -9.51 -9.34
CA TYR A 971 -20.11 -10.03 -8.65
C TYR A 971 -18.82 -9.67 -9.38
N ARG A 972 -17.69 -9.68 -8.65
CA ARG A 972 -16.35 -9.64 -9.22
C ARG A 972 -15.78 -11.05 -9.29
N LEU A 973 -15.46 -11.55 -10.48
CA LEU A 973 -14.77 -12.84 -10.68
C LEU A 973 -13.30 -12.62 -11.08
N GLN A 974 -12.38 -13.33 -10.43
CA GLN A 974 -10.94 -13.34 -10.74
C GLN A 974 -10.29 -14.70 -10.40
N ASN A 975 -9.21 -15.05 -11.09
CA ASN A 975 -8.28 -16.10 -10.64
C ASN A 975 -7.15 -15.52 -9.77
N PHE A 976 -6.39 -16.41 -9.12
CA PHE A 976 -5.22 -16.06 -8.31
C PHE A 976 -3.97 -15.98 -9.17
N GLU A 977 -3.15 -14.95 -8.94
CA GLU A 977 -1.90 -14.75 -9.67
C GLU A 977 -0.89 -15.86 -9.36
N ARG A 978 -0.82 -16.29 -8.10
CA ARG A 978 0.14 -17.32 -7.65
C ARG A 978 -0.09 -18.67 -8.34
N THR A 979 -1.34 -19.00 -8.67
CA THR A 979 -1.72 -20.26 -9.33
C THR A 979 -2.00 -20.09 -10.83
N ALA A 980 -1.93 -18.87 -11.36
CA ALA A 980 -2.17 -18.60 -12.77
C ALA A 980 -1.16 -19.34 -13.66
N THR A 981 -1.65 -19.82 -14.80
CA THR A 981 -0.82 -20.50 -15.80
C THR A 981 0.11 -19.48 -16.48
N VAL A 982 1.37 -19.86 -16.73
CA VAL A 982 2.34 -19.06 -17.47
C VAL A 982 2.59 -19.68 -18.85
N VAL A 983 2.48 -18.88 -19.91
CA VAL A 983 2.68 -19.30 -21.31
C VAL A 983 3.65 -18.32 -21.96
N ASP A 984 4.77 -18.80 -22.50
CA ASP A 984 5.83 -17.96 -23.10
C ASP A 984 6.27 -16.80 -22.19
N GLY A 985 6.38 -17.05 -20.89
CA GLY A 985 6.74 -16.03 -19.90
C GLY A 985 5.66 -14.99 -19.61
N VAL A 986 4.45 -15.15 -20.14
CA VAL A 986 3.27 -14.31 -19.87
C VAL A 986 2.37 -15.02 -18.87
N ARG A 987 2.01 -14.34 -17.79
CA ARG A 987 1.12 -14.88 -16.75
C ARG A 987 -0.33 -14.60 -17.12
N LEU A 988 -1.15 -15.66 -17.18
CA LEU A 988 -2.55 -15.60 -17.56
C LEU A 988 -3.46 -15.27 -16.37
N THR A 989 -3.17 -14.15 -15.71
CA THR A 989 -3.98 -13.59 -14.62
C THR A 989 -5.15 -12.80 -15.21
N MET A 990 -6.32 -12.96 -14.62
CA MET A 990 -7.54 -12.23 -14.98
C MET A 990 -7.63 -10.90 -14.23
N GLU A 991 -8.03 -9.85 -14.94
CA GLU A 991 -8.56 -8.62 -14.33
C GLU A 991 -9.90 -8.90 -13.61
N GLY A 992 -10.35 -7.96 -12.79
CA GLY A 992 -11.66 -8.05 -12.12
C GLY A 992 -12.81 -7.97 -13.10
N LEU A 993 -13.49 -9.09 -13.34
CA LEU A 993 -14.65 -9.11 -14.22
C LEU A 993 -15.93 -8.83 -13.44
N ALA A 994 -16.65 -7.76 -13.81
CA ALA A 994 -17.98 -7.49 -13.30
C ALA A 994 -18.96 -8.40 -14.03
N LEU A 995 -19.53 -9.38 -13.32
CA LEU A 995 -20.42 -10.37 -13.90
C LEU A 995 -21.71 -10.42 -13.09
N THR A 996 -22.85 -10.28 -13.76
CA THR A 996 -24.15 -10.47 -13.12
C THR A 996 -24.33 -11.93 -12.71
N GLY A 997 -24.93 -12.13 -11.52
CA GLY A 997 -25.46 -13.44 -11.17
C GLY A 997 -26.63 -13.78 -12.11
N ALA A 998 -26.49 -14.87 -12.87
CA ALA A 998 -27.53 -15.31 -13.80
C ALA A 998 -28.60 -16.13 -13.06
N TRP A 999 -28.18 -16.98 -12.12
CA TRP A 999 -29.05 -17.74 -11.23
C TRP A 999 -28.28 -18.20 -10.00
N VAL A 1000 -29.02 -18.57 -8.95
CA VAL A 1000 -28.48 -19.17 -7.72
C VAL A 1000 -29.29 -20.38 -7.30
N ASP A 1001 -28.63 -21.38 -6.74
CA ASP A 1001 -29.20 -22.46 -5.93
C ASP A 1001 -28.72 -22.19 -4.49
N LYS A 1002 -29.57 -21.53 -3.69
CA LYS A 1002 -29.22 -21.10 -2.34
C LYS A 1002 -28.97 -22.28 -1.39
N GLU A 1003 -29.61 -23.43 -1.62
CA GLU A 1003 -29.44 -24.63 -0.78
C GLU A 1003 -28.09 -25.29 -1.01
N LYS A 1004 -27.65 -25.41 -2.28
CA LYS A 1004 -26.35 -25.99 -2.62
C LYS A 1004 -25.20 -24.99 -2.57
N GLY A 1005 -25.51 -23.70 -2.42
CA GLY A 1005 -24.55 -22.62 -2.47
C GLY A 1005 -23.92 -22.46 -3.86
N LEU A 1006 -24.67 -22.75 -4.92
CA LEU A 1006 -24.19 -22.63 -6.31
C LEU A 1006 -24.70 -21.35 -6.93
N MET A 1007 -23.89 -20.76 -7.80
CA MET A 1007 -24.31 -19.65 -8.64
C MET A 1007 -23.71 -19.76 -10.04
N GLY A 1008 -24.49 -19.36 -11.04
CA GLY A 1008 -24.04 -19.24 -12.42
C GLY A 1008 -23.78 -17.79 -12.79
N THR A 1009 -22.67 -17.53 -13.47
CA THR A 1009 -22.36 -16.24 -14.11
C THR A 1009 -22.23 -16.45 -15.61
N ILE A 1010 -22.75 -15.51 -16.41
CA ILE A 1010 -22.66 -15.57 -17.88
C ILE A 1010 -21.62 -14.56 -18.34
N VAL A 1011 -20.67 -15.03 -19.15
CA VAL A 1011 -19.50 -14.28 -19.58
C VAL A 1011 -19.50 -14.18 -21.11
N LEU A 1012 -19.41 -12.96 -21.63
CA LEU A 1012 -19.16 -12.70 -23.05
C LEU A 1012 -17.64 -12.54 -23.28
N GLU A 1013 -17.11 -13.37 -24.17
CA GLU A 1013 -15.70 -13.42 -24.54
C GLU A 1013 -15.31 -12.27 -25.48
N MET A 1014 -15.16 -11.06 -24.93
CA MET A 1014 -14.76 -9.86 -25.69
C MET A 1014 -13.31 -9.43 -25.51
N GLY A 1015 -12.63 -9.86 -24.44
CA GLY A 1015 -11.29 -9.42 -24.10
C GLY A 1015 -10.46 -10.50 -23.43
N SER A 1016 -9.22 -10.15 -23.06
CA SER A 1016 -8.26 -11.13 -22.53
C SER A 1016 -8.78 -11.86 -21.30
N SER A 1017 -9.22 -11.11 -20.28
CA SER A 1017 -9.69 -11.67 -19.01
C SER A 1017 -10.97 -12.51 -19.16
N SER A 1018 -11.95 -12.07 -19.96
CA SER A 1018 -13.19 -12.84 -20.15
C SER A 1018 -13.01 -14.12 -20.96
N ARG A 1019 -12.07 -14.14 -21.91
CA ARG A 1019 -11.68 -15.37 -22.63
C ARG A 1019 -10.93 -16.38 -21.77
N LEU A 1020 -10.26 -15.92 -20.71
CA LEU A 1020 -9.60 -16.82 -19.77
C LEU A 1020 -10.60 -17.58 -18.88
N CYS A 1021 -11.85 -17.14 -18.76
CA CYS A 1021 -12.89 -17.90 -18.05
C CYS A 1021 -13.09 -19.32 -18.62
N ALA A 1022 -12.91 -19.50 -19.94
CA ALA A 1022 -12.98 -20.80 -20.60
C ALA A 1022 -11.80 -21.76 -20.27
N ALA A 1023 -10.76 -21.25 -19.60
CA ALA A 1023 -9.61 -22.02 -19.16
C ALA A 1023 -9.68 -22.47 -17.69
N LEU A 1024 -10.65 -21.94 -16.92
CA LEU A 1024 -10.86 -22.31 -15.52
C LEU A 1024 -11.24 -23.79 -15.38
N LYS A 1025 -10.79 -24.42 -14.29
CA LYS A 1025 -10.94 -25.87 -14.07
C LYS A 1025 -11.91 -26.17 -12.92
N PRO A 1026 -12.72 -27.24 -13.01
CA PRO A 1026 -13.44 -27.75 -11.84
C PRO A 1026 -12.50 -27.95 -10.64
N GLY A 1027 -12.92 -27.48 -9.47
CA GLY A 1027 -12.15 -27.47 -8.22
C GLY A 1027 -11.17 -26.31 -8.04
N GLU A 1028 -10.89 -25.53 -9.10
CA GLU A 1028 -9.97 -24.39 -9.06
C GLU A 1028 -10.50 -23.30 -8.11
N PRO A 1029 -9.69 -22.83 -7.16
CA PRO A 1029 -10.05 -21.71 -6.30
C PRO A 1029 -10.09 -20.42 -7.12
N VAL A 1030 -11.16 -19.65 -6.93
CA VAL A 1030 -11.37 -18.35 -7.58
C VAL A 1030 -11.86 -17.35 -6.56
N VAL A 1031 -11.73 -16.06 -6.87
CA VAL A 1031 -12.34 -15.00 -6.07
C VAL A 1031 -13.69 -14.66 -6.68
N VAL A 1032 -14.73 -14.69 -5.84
CA VAL A 1032 -16.08 -14.25 -6.19
C VAL A 1032 -16.52 -13.23 -5.15
N MET A 1033 -16.24 -11.95 -5.42
CA MET A 1033 -16.61 -10.88 -4.49
C MET A 1033 -18.01 -10.38 -4.80
N GLY A 1034 -18.92 -10.46 -3.84
CA GLY A 1034 -20.28 -9.96 -3.95
C GLY A 1034 -21.30 -10.78 -3.14
N PRO A 1035 -22.59 -10.45 -3.26
CA PRO A 1035 -23.15 -9.51 -4.24
C PRO A 1035 -22.74 -8.06 -3.99
N THR A 1036 -22.71 -7.28 -5.07
CA THR A 1036 -22.57 -5.83 -5.08
C THR A 1036 -23.62 -5.21 -6.02
N GLY A 1037 -23.66 -3.88 -6.12
CA GLY A 1037 -24.80 -3.17 -6.68
C GLY A 1037 -26.03 -3.19 -5.77
N ALA A 1038 -27.15 -2.72 -6.29
CA ALA A 1038 -28.45 -2.73 -5.61
C ALA A 1038 -29.33 -3.84 -6.21
N PRO A 1039 -30.18 -4.53 -5.44
CA PRO A 1039 -31.24 -5.35 -6.03
C PRO A 1039 -32.11 -4.52 -6.98
N THR A 1040 -32.50 -5.08 -8.11
CA THR A 1040 -33.50 -4.45 -8.97
C THR A 1040 -34.80 -4.32 -8.19
N GLU A 1041 -35.44 -3.16 -8.24
CA GLU A 1041 -36.76 -2.96 -7.65
C GLU A 1041 -37.79 -3.81 -8.39
N ILE A 1042 -38.49 -4.68 -7.65
CA ILE A 1042 -39.52 -5.58 -8.19
C ILE A 1042 -40.90 -5.05 -7.74
N PRO A 1043 -41.68 -4.41 -8.63
CA PRO A 1043 -43.04 -3.97 -8.30
C PRO A 1043 -44.03 -5.14 -8.19
N HIS A 1044 -45.24 -4.84 -7.71
CA HIS A 1044 -46.34 -5.80 -7.61
C HIS A 1044 -47.49 -5.44 -8.57
N ASN A 1045 -48.01 -6.45 -9.28
CA ASN A 1045 -49.17 -6.34 -10.18
C ASN A 1045 -49.07 -5.28 -11.30
N GLU A 1046 -47.86 -4.82 -11.64
CA GLU A 1046 -47.59 -3.92 -12.77
C GLU A 1046 -47.48 -4.67 -14.12
N THR A 1047 -47.64 -3.95 -15.23
CA THR A 1047 -47.23 -4.44 -16.56
C THR A 1047 -45.83 -3.93 -16.90
N VAL A 1048 -44.88 -4.84 -17.06
CA VAL A 1048 -43.45 -4.52 -17.23
C VAL A 1048 -42.95 -4.99 -18.59
N LEU A 1049 -42.28 -4.09 -19.32
CA LEU A 1049 -41.50 -4.43 -20.51
C LEU A 1049 -40.04 -4.66 -20.14
N LEU A 1050 -39.53 -5.84 -20.48
CA LEU A 1050 -38.11 -6.15 -20.40
C LEU A 1050 -37.50 -6.04 -21.79
N VAL A 1051 -36.41 -5.26 -21.92
CA VAL A 1051 -35.74 -5.02 -23.20
C VAL A 1051 -34.29 -5.44 -23.09
N GLY A 1052 -33.99 -6.63 -23.61
CA GLY A 1052 -32.67 -7.25 -23.53
C GLY A 1052 -31.91 -7.17 -24.84
N GLY A 1053 -30.61 -6.84 -24.76
CA GLY A 1053 -29.72 -6.80 -25.92
C GLY A 1053 -28.46 -7.64 -25.69
N GLY A 1054 -28.28 -8.70 -26.48
CA GLY A 1054 -27.12 -9.59 -26.42
C GLY A 1054 -26.92 -10.19 -25.03
N LEU A 1055 -25.76 -9.91 -24.39
CA LEU A 1055 -25.47 -10.34 -23.03
C LEU A 1055 -26.45 -9.78 -22.00
N GLY A 1056 -27.11 -8.64 -22.25
CA GLY A 1056 -28.08 -8.06 -21.31
C GLY A 1056 -29.25 -8.99 -20.98
N ASN A 1057 -29.56 -9.93 -21.88
CA ASN A 1057 -30.56 -10.96 -21.63
C ASN A 1057 -30.21 -11.88 -20.44
N ALA A 1058 -28.91 -12.02 -20.10
CA ALA A 1058 -28.42 -12.84 -18.98
C ALA A 1058 -28.90 -12.35 -17.61
N VAL A 1059 -29.18 -11.06 -17.48
CA VAL A 1059 -29.66 -10.44 -16.23
C VAL A 1059 -31.18 -10.46 -16.17
N LEU A 1060 -31.81 -10.25 -17.32
CA LEU A 1060 -33.23 -9.98 -17.39
C LEU A 1060 -34.09 -11.21 -17.09
N PHE A 1061 -33.65 -12.44 -17.35
CA PHE A 1061 -34.50 -13.61 -17.05
C PHE A 1061 -34.65 -13.87 -15.54
N SER A 1062 -33.65 -13.54 -14.71
CA SER A 1062 -33.80 -13.62 -13.25
C SER A 1062 -34.75 -12.53 -12.73
N ILE A 1063 -34.68 -11.33 -13.32
CA ILE A 1063 -35.61 -10.22 -13.02
C ILE A 1063 -37.03 -10.60 -13.45
N ALA A 1064 -37.20 -11.14 -14.67
CA ALA A 1064 -38.47 -11.58 -15.23
C ALA A 1064 -39.16 -12.61 -14.32
N ARG A 1065 -38.39 -13.58 -13.81
CA ARG A 1065 -38.89 -14.59 -12.88
C ARG A 1065 -39.43 -13.96 -11.61
N SER A 1066 -38.72 -13.00 -11.02
CA SER A 1066 -39.16 -12.32 -9.80
C SER A 1066 -40.37 -11.41 -10.05
N LEU A 1067 -40.43 -10.72 -11.18
CA LEU A 1067 -41.61 -9.94 -11.59
C LEU A 1067 -42.85 -10.83 -11.73
N ARG A 1068 -42.73 -11.98 -12.40
CA ARG A 1068 -43.83 -12.95 -12.51
C ARG A 1068 -44.28 -13.47 -11.15
N ALA A 1069 -43.35 -13.79 -10.26
CA ALA A 1069 -43.65 -14.22 -8.91
C ALA A 1069 -44.36 -13.12 -8.08
N ALA A 1070 -44.08 -11.84 -8.35
CA ALA A 1070 -44.72 -10.69 -7.73
C ALA A 1070 -46.10 -10.34 -8.32
N GLY A 1071 -46.60 -11.13 -9.29
CA GLY A 1071 -47.91 -10.92 -9.94
C GLY A 1071 -47.89 -9.97 -11.14
N CYS A 1072 -46.72 -9.52 -11.59
CA CYS A 1072 -46.60 -8.66 -12.77
C CYS A 1072 -46.88 -9.41 -14.07
N LYS A 1073 -47.37 -8.66 -15.06
CA LYS A 1073 -47.41 -9.10 -16.46
C LYS A 1073 -46.12 -8.70 -17.15
N VAL A 1074 -45.39 -9.66 -17.71
CA VAL A 1074 -44.05 -9.46 -18.27
C VAL A 1074 -44.04 -9.74 -19.76
N VAL A 1075 -43.81 -8.70 -20.57
CA VAL A 1075 -43.50 -8.84 -21.99
C VAL A 1075 -42.02 -8.58 -22.21
N TYR A 1076 -41.35 -9.53 -22.86
CA TYR A 1076 -39.91 -9.54 -22.99
C TYR A 1076 -39.50 -9.41 -24.45
N PHE A 1077 -38.77 -8.35 -24.77
CA PHE A 1077 -38.11 -8.16 -26.06
C PHE A 1077 -36.66 -8.65 -25.98
N ALA A 1078 -36.42 -9.86 -26.48
CA ALA A 1078 -35.13 -10.55 -26.41
C ALA A 1078 -34.34 -10.33 -27.71
N GLY A 1079 -33.48 -9.32 -27.72
CA GLY A 1079 -32.67 -8.93 -28.87
C GLY A 1079 -31.31 -9.61 -28.92
N PHE A 1080 -30.97 -10.18 -30.07
CA PHE A 1080 -29.67 -10.79 -30.38
C PHE A 1080 -29.15 -10.30 -31.73
N ARG A 1081 -27.84 -10.41 -31.97
CA ARG A 1081 -27.28 -10.02 -33.27
C ARG A 1081 -27.64 -11.06 -34.35
N GLN A 1082 -27.58 -12.34 -33.99
CA GLN A 1082 -27.88 -13.48 -34.85
C GLN A 1082 -28.45 -14.63 -34.01
N ARG A 1083 -29.14 -15.58 -34.66
CA ARG A 1083 -29.72 -16.76 -34.00
C ARG A 1083 -28.71 -17.60 -33.19
N ALA A 1084 -27.45 -17.64 -33.62
CA ALA A 1084 -26.40 -18.41 -32.93
C ALA A 1084 -25.99 -17.81 -31.57
N ASP A 1085 -26.39 -16.58 -31.27
CA ASP A 1085 -26.05 -15.90 -30.01
C ASP A 1085 -27.11 -16.12 -28.92
N VAL A 1086 -28.20 -16.84 -29.23
CA VAL A 1086 -29.28 -17.12 -28.29
C VAL A 1086 -28.82 -18.12 -27.24
N PHE A 1087 -29.03 -17.78 -25.97
CA PHE A 1087 -28.76 -18.65 -24.83
C PHE A 1087 -29.95 -18.62 -23.86
N LYS A 1088 -30.07 -19.66 -23.03
CA LYS A 1088 -31.11 -19.76 -21.98
C LYS A 1088 -32.54 -19.54 -22.49
N HIS A 1089 -32.84 -20.09 -23.68
CA HIS A 1089 -34.12 -19.92 -24.38
C HIS A 1089 -35.31 -20.37 -23.53
N GLU A 1090 -35.18 -21.54 -22.88
CA GLU A 1090 -36.22 -22.12 -22.04
C GLU A 1090 -36.48 -21.27 -20.79
N GLU A 1091 -35.42 -20.75 -20.16
CA GLU A 1091 -35.55 -19.93 -18.96
C GLU A 1091 -36.19 -18.56 -19.25
N ILE A 1092 -35.94 -17.98 -20.42
CA ILE A 1092 -36.60 -16.74 -20.88
C ILE A 1092 -38.09 -17.00 -21.10
N GLU A 1093 -38.46 -18.08 -21.79
CA GLU A 1093 -39.87 -18.43 -22.00
C GLU A 1093 -40.58 -18.70 -20.67
N ALA A 1094 -39.99 -19.52 -19.79
CA ALA A 1094 -40.60 -19.90 -18.51
C ALA A 1094 -40.84 -18.71 -17.56
N SER A 1095 -40.09 -17.62 -17.72
CA SER A 1095 -40.12 -16.44 -16.83
C SER A 1095 -40.95 -15.27 -17.36
N THR A 1096 -41.75 -15.46 -18.41
CA THR A 1096 -42.45 -14.37 -19.12
C THR A 1096 -43.85 -14.76 -19.57
N ASP A 1097 -44.73 -13.78 -19.74
CA ASP A 1097 -46.05 -13.99 -20.34
C ASP A 1097 -45.97 -14.09 -21.87
N GLN A 1098 -45.17 -13.22 -22.49
CA GLN A 1098 -44.93 -13.18 -23.92
C GLN A 1098 -43.49 -12.76 -24.21
N VAL A 1099 -42.86 -13.42 -25.19
CA VAL A 1099 -41.53 -13.08 -25.69
C VAL A 1099 -41.63 -12.66 -27.15
N VAL A 1100 -40.92 -11.59 -27.48
CA VAL A 1100 -40.63 -11.16 -28.84
C VAL A 1100 -39.15 -11.38 -29.09
N TRP A 1101 -38.83 -12.41 -29.87
CA TRP A 1101 -37.47 -12.75 -30.25
C TRP A 1101 -37.03 -11.89 -31.43
N SER A 1102 -35.98 -11.08 -31.25
CA SER A 1102 -35.48 -10.19 -32.29
C SER A 1102 -34.05 -10.55 -32.67
N VAL A 1103 -33.78 -10.67 -33.97
CA VAL A 1103 -32.41 -10.80 -34.49
C VAL A 1103 -32.09 -9.66 -35.45
N ASP A 1104 -30.93 -9.03 -35.27
CA ASP A 1104 -30.50 -7.93 -36.15
C ASP A 1104 -30.31 -8.41 -37.60
N ALA A 1105 -29.74 -9.60 -37.78
CA ALA A 1105 -29.47 -10.20 -39.09
C ALA A 1105 -29.52 -11.73 -39.06
N GLY A 1106 -29.60 -12.33 -40.26
CA GLY A 1106 -29.67 -13.80 -40.41
C GLY A 1106 -31.05 -14.36 -40.08
N ASP A 1107 -31.12 -15.68 -39.91
CA ASP A 1107 -32.38 -16.40 -39.70
C ASP A 1107 -33.07 -16.00 -38.39
N THR A 1108 -34.39 -15.92 -38.43
CA THR A 1108 -35.21 -15.68 -37.24
C THR A 1108 -35.10 -16.85 -36.26
N ILE A 1109 -35.34 -16.53 -34.99
CA ILE A 1109 -35.49 -17.52 -33.92
C ILE A 1109 -36.91 -18.07 -34.04
N GLU A 1110 -37.12 -19.38 -34.00
CA GLU A 1110 -38.48 -19.94 -34.05
C GLU A 1110 -39.09 -19.93 -32.64
N PRO A 1111 -40.24 -19.26 -32.41
CA PRO A 1111 -40.90 -19.29 -31.11
C PRO A 1111 -41.39 -20.71 -30.79
N ARG A 1112 -41.28 -21.14 -29.53
CA ARG A 1112 -41.78 -22.46 -29.10
C ARG A 1112 -43.18 -22.39 -28.49
N ARG A 1113 -43.65 -21.20 -28.12
CA ARG A 1113 -44.97 -20.97 -27.54
C ARG A 1113 -45.89 -20.22 -28.51
N PRO A 1114 -47.20 -20.53 -28.56
CA PRO A 1114 -48.13 -19.97 -29.55
C PRO A 1114 -48.37 -18.46 -29.39
N GLN A 1115 -48.12 -17.90 -28.21
CA GLN A 1115 -48.25 -16.46 -27.96
C GLN A 1115 -47.00 -15.65 -28.34
N ASP A 1116 -45.85 -16.29 -28.50
CA ASP A 1116 -44.58 -15.61 -28.75
C ASP A 1116 -44.40 -15.26 -30.24
N SER A 1117 -43.57 -14.27 -30.53
CA SER A 1117 -43.35 -13.77 -31.89
C SER A 1117 -41.87 -13.65 -32.21
N SER A 1118 -41.56 -13.64 -33.50
CA SER A 1118 -40.21 -13.40 -34.00
C SER A 1118 -40.16 -12.24 -34.95
N PHE A 1119 -39.06 -11.50 -34.89
CA PHE A 1119 -38.84 -10.30 -35.66
C PHE A 1119 -37.40 -10.27 -36.21
N ARG A 1120 -37.26 -9.86 -37.47
CA ARG A 1120 -35.96 -9.58 -38.08
C ARG A 1120 -35.75 -8.06 -38.09
N GLY A 1121 -34.81 -7.60 -37.29
CA GLY A 1121 -34.49 -6.20 -37.07
C GLY A 1121 -34.07 -5.97 -35.63
N ASN A 1122 -33.79 -4.72 -35.29
CA ASN A 1122 -33.35 -4.37 -33.94
C ASN A 1122 -34.53 -4.35 -32.94
N VAL A 1123 -34.21 -4.36 -31.64
CA VAL A 1123 -35.20 -4.47 -30.57
C VAL A 1123 -36.23 -3.33 -30.56
N VAL A 1124 -35.85 -2.11 -30.92
CA VAL A 1124 -36.76 -0.94 -30.98
C VAL A 1124 -37.75 -1.09 -32.14
N GLN A 1125 -37.30 -1.61 -33.28
CA GLN A 1125 -38.17 -1.92 -34.42
C GLN A 1125 -39.17 -3.02 -34.05
N ALA A 1126 -38.74 -4.05 -33.32
CA ALA A 1126 -39.62 -5.09 -32.81
C ALA A 1126 -40.68 -4.52 -31.85
N MET A 1127 -40.29 -3.61 -30.95
CA MET A 1127 -41.21 -2.92 -30.04
C MET A 1127 -42.25 -2.08 -30.81
N LEU A 1128 -41.84 -1.38 -31.86
CA LEU A 1128 -42.76 -0.60 -32.70
C LEU A 1128 -43.72 -1.50 -33.47
N ALA A 1129 -43.23 -2.59 -34.06
CA ALA A 1129 -44.08 -3.57 -34.76
C ALA A 1129 -45.08 -4.23 -33.80
N TYR A 1130 -44.65 -4.55 -32.57
CA TYR A 1130 -45.53 -5.02 -31.50
C TYR A 1130 -46.62 -3.99 -31.18
N ALA A 1131 -46.25 -2.72 -30.96
CA ALA A 1131 -47.18 -1.65 -30.62
C ALA A 1131 -48.23 -1.38 -31.72
N LYS A 1132 -47.88 -1.65 -32.98
CA LYS A 1132 -48.78 -1.53 -34.14
C LYS A 1132 -49.58 -2.80 -34.45
N GLY A 1133 -49.28 -3.91 -33.77
CA GLY A 1133 -49.91 -5.22 -34.06
C GLY A 1133 -49.47 -5.84 -35.38
N GLU A 1134 -48.26 -5.53 -35.85
CA GLU A 1134 -47.69 -6.00 -37.12
C GLU A 1134 -46.90 -7.34 -36.99
N LEU A 1135 -46.84 -7.92 -35.78
CA LEU A 1135 -46.18 -9.20 -35.53
C LEU A 1135 -47.06 -10.41 -35.88
N SER A 1136 -46.44 -11.58 -35.98
CA SER A 1136 -47.13 -12.86 -36.31
C SER A 1136 -48.17 -13.28 -35.27
N THR A 1137 -48.01 -12.86 -34.01
CA THR A 1137 -48.97 -13.11 -32.93
C THR A 1137 -49.51 -11.79 -32.38
N LYS A 1138 -50.74 -11.84 -31.84
CA LYS A 1138 -51.37 -10.64 -31.27
C LYS A 1138 -50.63 -10.18 -30.00
N PRO A 1139 -50.46 -8.86 -29.79
CA PRO A 1139 -49.99 -8.31 -28.53
C PRO A 1139 -50.83 -8.80 -27.34
N LEU A 1140 -50.19 -9.34 -26.30
CA LEU A 1140 -50.88 -9.79 -25.09
C LEU A 1140 -51.31 -8.61 -24.20
N VAL A 1141 -50.50 -7.55 -24.19
CA VAL A 1141 -50.77 -6.28 -23.50
C VAL A 1141 -50.56 -5.10 -24.45
N SER A 1142 -51.36 -4.04 -24.28
CA SER A 1142 -51.13 -2.77 -24.95
C SER A 1142 -50.01 -2.00 -24.28
N PHE A 1143 -49.17 -1.30 -25.05
CA PHE A 1143 -48.13 -0.42 -24.49
C PHE A 1143 -48.70 0.73 -23.64
N SER A 1144 -49.97 1.10 -23.83
CA SER A 1144 -50.67 2.08 -23.00
C SER A 1144 -50.95 1.59 -21.57
N GLN A 1145 -50.77 0.28 -21.33
CA GLN A 1145 -50.92 -0.36 -20.02
C GLN A 1145 -49.56 -0.57 -19.33
N VAL A 1146 -48.45 -0.27 -20.00
CA VAL A 1146 -47.10 -0.49 -19.47
C VAL A 1146 -46.80 0.56 -18.41
N ASP A 1147 -46.44 0.07 -17.22
CA ASP A 1147 -46.05 0.90 -16.09
C ASP A 1147 -44.53 1.12 -16.06
N ARG A 1148 -43.75 0.10 -16.46
CA ARG A 1148 -42.28 0.12 -16.35
C ARG A 1148 -41.59 -0.50 -17.56
N ILE A 1149 -40.47 0.09 -17.98
CA ILE A 1149 -39.54 -0.45 -18.97
C ILE A 1149 -38.19 -0.67 -18.28
N ILE A 1150 -37.65 -1.88 -18.33
CA ILE A 1150 -36.29 -2.19 -17.86
C ILE A 1150 -35.45 -2.60 -19.06
N ALA A 1151 -34.46 -1.78 -19.40
CA ALA A 1151 -33.56 -2.00 -20.53
C ALA A 1151 -32.16 -2.40 -20.04
N ILE A 1152 -31.63 -3.52 -20.55
CA ILE A 1152 -30.30 -4.01 -20.20
C ILE A 1152 -29.61 -4.53 -21.47
N GLY A 1153 -28.43 -4.00 -21.78
CA GLY A 1153 -27.61 -4.44 -22.91
C GLY A 1153 -26.44 -3.51 -23.17
N SER A 1154 -26.10 -3.28 -24.44
CA SER A 1154 -25.08 -2.27 -24.77
C SER A 1154 -25.57 -0.85 -24.47
N ASP A 1155 -24.63 0.05 -24.22
CA ASP A 1155 -24.89 1.49 -24.07
C ASP A 1155 -25.67 2.05 -25.28
N ARG A 1156 -25.38 1.55 -26.48
CA ARG A 1156 -26.07 1.93 -27.73
C ARG A 1156 -27.52 1.46 -27.76
N MET A 1157 -27.79 0.24 -27.32
CA MET A 1157 -29.16 -0.30 -27.29
C MET A 1157 -30.00 0.44 -26.25
N MET A 1158 -29.47 0.62 -25.03
CA MET A 1158 -30.18 1.33 -23.96
C MET A 1158 -30.47 2.79 -24.34
N ARG A 1159 -29.52 3.46 -25.01
CA ARG A 1159 -29.73 4.77 -25.61
C ARG A 1159 -30.82 4.76 -26.68
N ALA A 1160 -30.83 3.78 -27.58
CA ALA A 1160 -31.88 3.67 -28.60
C ALA A 1160 -33.27 3.51 -27.98
N VAL A 1161 -33.40 2.77 -26.87
CA VAL A 1161 -34.65 2.66 -26.11
C VAL A 1161 -35.01 3.99 -25.45
N GLN A 1162 -34.03 4.71 -24.90
CA GLN A 1162 -34.22 6.05 -24.32
C GLN A 1162 -34.80 7.03 -25.35
N GLU A 1163 -34.20 7.10 -26.54
CA GLU A 1163 -34.63 8.00 -27.62
C GLU A 1163 -36.00 7.56 -28.19
N ALA A 1164 -36.22 6.27 -28.39
CA ALA A 1164 -37.46 5.75 -28.98
C ALA A 1164 -38.69 6.00 -28.12
N ARG A 1165 -38.56 5.95 -26.78
CA ARG A 1165 -39.62 6.26 -25.81
C ARG A 1165 -40.22 7.66 -26.04
N HIS A 1166 -39.37 8.64 -26.33
CA HIS A 1166 -39.78 10.03 -26.55
C HIS A 1166 -40.04 10.36 -28.02
N GLY A 1167 -39.72 9.43 -28.93
CA GLY A 1167 -39.96 9.53 -30.36
C GLY A 1167 -41.02 8.54 -30.83
N VAL A 1168 -40.58 7.50 -31.55
CA VAL A 1168 -41.48 6.59 -32.29
C VAL A 1168 -42.42 5.76 -31.41
N LEU A 1169 -42.09 5.53 -30.14
CA LEU A 1169 -42.93 4.77 -29.20
C LEU A 1169 -43.83 5.68 -28.34
N GLN A 1170 -43.57 6.99 -28.30
CA GLN A 1170 -44.30 7.94 -27.45
C GLN A 1170 -45.83 7.85 -27.60
N PRO A 1171 -46.43 7.74 -28.81
CA PRO A 1171 -47.89 7.67 -28.96
C PRO A 1171 -48.52 6.40 -28.37
N HIS A 1172 -47.70 5.36 -28.14
CA HIS A 1172 -48.16 4.05 -27.70
C HIS A 1172 -47.96 3.81 -26.21
N LEU A 1173 -47.09 4.58 -25.55
CA LEU A 1173 -46.71 4.40 -24.16
C LEU A 1173 -47.60 5.24 -23.22
N LYS A 1174 -47.84 4.72 -22.02
CA LYS A 1174 -48.47 5.46 -20.92
C LYS A 1174 -47.62 6.70 -20.58
N PRO A 1175 -48.15 7.94 -20.47
CA PRO A 1175 -47.33 9.13 -20.25
C PRO A 1175 -46.44 9.10 -18.99
N GLU A 1176 -46.89 8.43 -17.93
CA GLU A 1176 -46.20 8.37 -16.62
C GLU A 1176 -45.38 7.09 -16.41
N HIS A 1177 -45.11 6.31 -17.47
CA HIS A 1177 -44.31 5.09 -17.33
C HIS A 1177 -42.89 5.39 -16.84
N GLU A 1178 -42.35 4.49 -16.02
CA GLU A 1178 -40.96 4.54 -15.58
C GLU A 1178 -40.06 3.80 -16.57
N ALA A 1179 -38.84 4.30 -16.77
CA ALA A 1179 -37.84 3.63 -17.57
C ALA A 1179 -36.50 3.57 -16.86
N ILE A 1180 -35.96 2.36 -16.75
CA ILE A 1180 -34.74 2.03 -16.02
C ILE A 1180 -33.74 1.40 -16.99
N GLY A 1181 -32.49 1.85 -16.93
CA GLY A 1181 -31.36 1.22 -17.58
C GLY A 1181 -30.41 0.62 -16.54
N SER A 1182 -30.01 -0.63 -16.73
CA SER A 1182 -28.96 -1.24 -15.89
C SER A 1182 -27.58 -0.96 -16.49
N ILE A 1183 -26.84 -0.05 -15.87
CA ILE A 1183 -25.68 0.61 -16.49
C ILE A 1183 -24.38 -0.19 -16.31
N ASN A 1184 -23.78 -0.55 -17.44
CA ASN A 1184 -22.53 -1.30 -17.54
C ASN A 1184 -21.29 -0.38 -17.54
N SER A 1185 -21.11 0.44 -16.50
CA SER A 1185 -19.91 1.27 -16.32
C SER A 1185 -18.63 0.41 -16.16
N PRO A 1186 -17.44 0.92 -16.54
CA PRO A 1186 -16.17 0.29 -16.16
C PRO A 1186 -16.04 0.15 -14.64
N MET A 1187 -15.50 -0.97 -14.14
CA MET A 1187 -15.37 -1.22 -12.70
C MET A 1187 -14.07 -1.96 -12.35
N GLN A 1188 -13.42 -1.52 -11.27
CA GLN A 1188 -12.16 -2.11 -10.79
C GLN A 1188 -12.35 -2.76 -9.42
N CYS A 1189 -12.64 -1.95 -8.38
CA CYS A 1189 -12.71 -2.49 -7.01
C CYS A 1189 -14.01 -3.24 -6.72
N MET A 1190 -15.15 -2.74 -7.21
CA MET A 1190 -16.52 -3.22 -6.92
C MET A 1190 -16.94 -3.17 -5.44
N MET A 1191 -16.17 -2.48 -4.59
CA MET A 1191 -16.40 -2.35 -3.14
C MET A 1191 -17.33 -1.18 -2.74
N LYS A 1192 -18.17 -0.69 -3.67
CA LYS A 1192 -19.07 0.48 -3.55
C LYS A 1192 -18.36 1.81 -3.24
N GLU A 1193 -18.34 2.70 -4.24
CA GLU A 1193 -17.82 4.08 -4.17
C GLU A 1193 -16.29 4.28 -3.99
N ILE A 1194 -15.52 3.26 -3.66
CA ILE A 1194 -14.08 3.40 -3.27
C ILE A 1194 -13.16 3.88 -4.43
N CYS A 1195 -13.10 3.16 -5.56
CA CYS A 1195 -12.17 3.50 -6.65
C CYS A 1195 -12.69 4.59 -7.60
N ALA A 1196 -13.99 4.85 -7.61
CA ALA A 1196 -14.69 5.73 -8.56
C ALA A 1196 -14.56 5.42 -10.07
N GLN A 1197 -14.02 4.28 -10.46
CA GLN A 1197 -14.06 3.87 -11.87
C GLN A 1197 -15.51 3.63 -12.35
N CYS A 1198 -16.42 3.24 -11.45
CA CYS A 1198 -17.83 2.99 -11.74
C CYS A 1198 -18.70 4.27 -11.84
N LEU A 1199 -18.11 5.46 -11.78
CA LEU A 1199 -18.84 6.73 -11.67
C LEU A 1199 -19.53 7.11 -12.99
N GLN A 1200 -20.85 7.22 -13.00
CA GLN A 1200 -21.68 7.54 -14.15
C GLN A 1200 -22.24 8.96 -14.05
N ARG A 1201 -22.21 9.71 -15.16
CA ARG A 1201 -22.81 11.05 -15.27
C ARG A 1201 -24.31 10.94 -15.47
N HIS A 1202 -25.04 11.73 -14.68
CA HIS A 1202 -26.46 11.99 -14.85
C HIS A 1202 -26.70 13.45 -15.23
N VAL A 1203 -27.71 13.69 -16.06
CA VAL A 1203 -28.23 15.01 -16.41
C VAL A 1203 -29.73 14.99 -16.20
N ASP A 1204 -30.23 15.83 -15.31
CA ASP A 1204 -31.68 15.99 -15.12
C ASP A 1204 -32.30 16.55 -16.42
N PRO A 1205 -33.24 15.83 -17.07
CA PRO A 1205 -33.80 16.26 -18.34
C PRO A 1205 -34.66 17.54 -18.25
N LYS A 1206 -35.14 17.90 -17.06
CA LYS A 1206 -35.94 19.11 -16.82
C LYS A 1206 -35.09 20.31 -16.47
N THR A 1207 -34.08 20.14 -15.61
CA THR A 1207 -33.29 21.25 -15.07
C THR A 1207 -31.92 21.41 -15.73
N GLY A 1208 -31.44 20.39 -16.43
CA GLY A 1208 -30.07 20.31 -16.97
C GLY A 1208 -28.99 20.13 -15.89
N LYS A 1209 -29.38 19.92 -14.62
CA LYS A 1209 -28.44 19.78 -13.51
C LYS A 1209 -27.69 18.45 -13.63
N GLU A 1210 -26.37 18.51 -13.46
CA GLU A 1210 -25.51 17.34 -13.46
C GLU A 1210 -25.38 16.71 -12.06
N THR A 1211 -25.44 15.39 -12.00
CA THR A 1211 -25.15 14.58 -10.80
C THR A 1211 -24.30 13.36 -11.17
N TRP A 1212 -23.81 12.64 -10.16
CA TRP A 1212 -22.94 11.48 -10.34
C TRP A 1212 -23.46 10.30 -9.55
N VAL A 1213 -23.54 9.14 -10.18
CA VAL A 1213 -23.98 7.89 -9.56
C VAL A 1213 -22.86 6.87 -9.66
N PHE A 1214 -22.52 6.23 -8.56
CA PHE A 1214 -21.61 5.09 -8.60
C PHE A 1214 -22.40 3.86 -9.05
N SER A 1215 -22.18 3.40 -10.29
CA SER A 1215 -22.91 2.22 -10.80
C SER A 1215 -22.64 0.96 -9.98
N CYS A 1216 -21.50 0.92 -9.28
CA CYS A 1216 -21.21 -0.15 -8.35
C CYS A 1216 -22.00 -0.10 -7.03
N PHE A 1217 -22.57 1.06 -6.69
CA PHE A 1217 -23.52 1.22 -5.59
C PHE A 1217 -24.96 0.95 -6.07
N ASN A 1218 -25.35 1.59 -7.18
CA ASN A 1218 -26.64 1.37 -7.85
C ASN A 1218 -26.47 1.38 -9.38
N GLN A 1219 -26.59 0.21 -9.99
CA GLN A 1219 -26.48 0.02 -11.44
C GLN A 1219 -27.80 0.34 -12.17
N ASP A 1220 -28.95 0.20 -11.50
CA ASP A 1220 -30.26 0.44 -12.08
C ASP A 1220 -30.60 1.94 -11.95
N GLN A 1221 -30.48 2.65 -13.06
CA GLN A 1221 -30.57 4.11 -13.13
C GLN A 1221 -31.71 4.53 -14.04
N ARG A 1222 -32.37 5.66 -13.73
CA ARG A 1222 -33.44 6.20 -14.57
C ARG A 1222 -32.89 6.51 -15.96
N LEU A 1223 -33.45 5.87 -16.97
CA LEU A 1223 -32.89 5.84 -18.32
C LEU A 1223 -32.81 7.24 -18.93
N ASP A 1224 -33.72 8.14 -18.56
CA ASP A 1224 -33.75 9.53 -19.03
C ASP A 1224 -32.66 10.43 -18.42
N GLU A 1225 -32.08 10.04 -17.29
CA GLU A 1225 -31.04 10.84 -16.63
C GLU A 1225 -29.63 10.45 -17.10
N VAL A 1226 -29.44 9.25 -17.65
CA VAL A 1226 -28.13 8.72 -17.99
C VAL A 1226 -27.55 9.41 -19.24
N ASP A 1227 -26.33 9.94 -19.11
CA ASP A 1227 -25.56 10.43 -20.25
C ASP A 1227 -24.84 9.26 -20.96
N PHE A 1228 -25.53 8.62 -21.91
CA PHE A 1228 -24.99 7.51 -22.69
C PHE A 1228 -23.83 7.92 -23.61
N ALA A 1229 -23.77 9.19 -24.04
CA ALA A 1229 -22.64 9.67 -24.81
C ALA A 1229 -21.37 9.68 -23.95
N ASN A 1230 -21.47 10.16 -22.71
CA ASN A 1230 -20.38 10.08 -21.75
C ASN A 1230 -20.00 8.63 -21.41
N LEU A 1231 -20.97 7.75 -21.17
CA LEU A 1231 -20.71 6.32 -20.90
C LEU A 1231 -19.93 5.66 -22.04
N ASN A 1232 -20.37 5.85 -23.30
CA ASN A 1232 -19.68 5.33 -24.47
C ASN A 1232 -18.21 5.80 -24.54
N GLN A 1233 -17.99 7.09 -24.30
CA GLN A 1233 -16.65 7.68 -24.28
C GLN A 1233 -15.78 7.07 -23.19
N ARG A 1234 -16.33 6.80 -22.01
CA ARG A 1234 -15.58 6.18 -20.90
C ARG A 1234 -15.22 4.72 -21.17
N LEU A 1235 -16.13 3.96 -21.79
CA LEU A 1235 -15.89 2.57 -22.22
C LEU A 1235 -14.76 2.47 -23.26
N ARG A 1236 -14.52 3.53 -24.06
CA ARG A 1236 -13.40 3.59 -25.02
C ARG A 1236 -12.04 3.91 -24.37
N GLY A 1237 -11.95 4.02 -23.04
CA GLY A 1237 -10.74 4.47 -22.34
C GLY A 1237 -9.51 3.56 -22.53
N ASN A 1238 -9.71 2.24 -22.67
CA ASN A 1238 -8.65 1.23 -22.77
C ASN A 1238 -8.66 0.45 -24.10
N THR A 1239 -9.53 0.81 -25.04
CA THR A 1239 -9.86 0.01 -26.25
C THR A 1239 -8.62 -0.40 -27.08
N VAL A 1240 -7.60 0.46 -27.19
CA VAL A 1240 -6.37 0.13 -27.96
C VAL A 1240 -5.64 -1.04 -27.31
N LEU A 1241 -5.39 -0.94 -26.01
CA LEU A 1241 -4.68 -1.99 -25.27
C LEU A 1241 -5.51 -3.26 -25.18
N GLU A 1242 -6.82 -3.16 -24.94
CA GLU A 1242 -7.72 -4.33 -24.86
C GLU A 1242 -7.73 -5.15 -26.15
N LYS A 1243 -7.89 -4.50 -27.31
CA LYS A 1243 -7.88 -5.18 -28.62
C LYS A 1243 -6.53 -5.82 -28.93
N MET A 1244 -5.43 -5.16 -28.58
CA MET A 1244 -4.09 -5.68 -28.82
C MET A 1244 -3.74 -6.84 -27.88
N SER A 1245 -4.10 -6.73 -26.60
CA SER A 1245 -3.94 -7.82 -25.63
C SER A 1245 -4.82 -9.01 -25.99
N ASP A 1246 -6.05 -8.80 -26.49
CA ASP A 1246 -6.91 -9.90 -26.96
C ASP A 1246 -6.32 -10.63 -28.18
N LEU A 1247 -5.75 -9.89 -29.13
CA LEU A 1247 -5.07 -10.47 -30.28
C LEU A 1247 -3.82 -11.25 -29.86
N TYR A 1248 -3.06 -10.71 -28.91
CA TYR A 1248 -1.87 -11.34 -28.35
C TYR A 1248 -2.22 -12.62 -27.57
N LEU A 1249 -3.24 -12.58 -26.72
CA LEU A 1249 -3.77 -13.76 -26.03
C LEU A 1249 -4.21 -14.83 -27.04
N ALA A 1250 -4.83 -14.45 -28.16
CA ALA A 1250 -5.23 -15.42 -29.18
C ALA A 1250 -4.03 -16.21 -29.74
N GLN A 1251 -2.85 -15.59 -29.86
CA GLN A 1251 -1.63 -16.29 -30.27
C GLN A 1251 -1.07 -17.17 -29.17
N LEU A 1252 -1.04 -16.69 -27.92
CA LEU A 1252 -0.61 -17.50 -26.76
C LEU A 1252 -1.45 -18.77 -26.64
N LEU A 1253 -2.78 -18.66 -26.80
CA LEU A 1253 -3.68 -19.80 -26.69
C LEU A 1253 -3.52 -20.82 -27.83
N LYS A 1254 -3.04 -20.43 -29.02
CA LYS A 1254 -2.71 -21.39 -30.08
C LYS A 1254 -1.52 -22.28 -29.71
N LYS A 1255 -0.59 -21.79 -28.88
CA LYS A 1255 0.58 -22.54 -28.41
C LYS A 1255 0.22 -23.56 -27.33
N VAL A 1256 -0.91 -23.37 -26.66
CA VAL A 1256 -1.45 -24.26 -25.62
C VAL A 1256 -2.92 -24.62 -25.90
N PRO A 1257 -3.23 -25.34 -27.00
CA PRO A 1257 -4.61 -25.57 -27.43
C PRO A 1257 -5.47 -26.29 -26.39
N GLY A 1258 -4.87 -27.14 -25.55
CA GLY A 1258 -5.56 -27.83 -24.44
C GLY A 1258 -5.87 -26.94 -23.22
N LEU A 1259 -5.49 -25.67 -23.23
CA LEU A 1259 -5.81 -24.73 -22.16
C LEU A 1259 -7.27 -24.28 -22.22
N ARG A 1260 -7.86 -24.15 -23.42
CA ARG A 1260 -9.30 -23.96 -23.57
C ARG A 1260 -10.01 -25.30 -23.43
N ARG A 1261 -10.89 -25.40 -22.44
CA ARG A 1261 -11.52 -26.68 -22.06
C ARG A 1261 -12.92 -26.86 -22.61
N VAL A 1262 -13.50 -25.79 -23.11
CA VAL A 1262 -14.86 -25.69 -23.66
C VAL A 1262 -14.89 -24.90 -24.93
#